data_AF-A0A081PE16-F1
#
_entry.id   AF-A0A081PE16-F1
#
_cell.length_a   1.000
_cell.length_b   1.000
_cell.length_c   1.000
_cell.angle_alpha   90.00
_cell.angle_beta   90.00
_cell.angle_gamma   90.00
#
_symmetry.space_group_name_H-M   'P 1'
#
loop_
_entity.id
_entity.type
_entity.pdbx_description
1 polymer ?
#
loop_
_entity_poly.entity_id
_entity_poly.type
_entity_poly.pdbx_seq_one_letter_code
_entity_poly.pdbx_strand_id
1 'polypeptide(L)'
;MRKLLYTGLIVLVCLTLNAQSSLTLTNEGKTLYSIVLPSSATVSEIKASQQLKYYLDSISSCNFKIITESEVDAGSTQNFIFIGSTKFLKKEVKAGELQSLENDGVMIKRSGTNLLLYGEGKRGTIYAVYEFLSRNLDCRWWTPEVKYIPERKNIVLSDIDYSYSPPFRYRSHFTYNSLNGEEYSLSLHENGDRLPLDQTSGGSISILGFVHTFSVILPPSKYFSTHPEWYSDPNNNDLPSTIKTPLPAPQATQLCLTNKELQKQFIINTLEWIRENPTYDIVSVSQNDNREYCKCDNCQKVIKAEGSVSGLLMQFINKVAQAVELKYPEKRIETLAYYSTEKAPAITKPRANVIIRFAPIDADVGHSIKSENNARVRDNITEWAKLSKDNFYWGYQSNFAHPLLPHPGLHHLREDLQFLLSNNFKGVFIEDNTNPEGYGYFTDMQAWVTGRLLWNPNLNYKDLVNEYMDGYYGAASEYIKSYYYLVEKEYLESGSRLNTFNEDVSFITPSVVEQGLLLFNKALSAVSKDPLLLLRVKKEKISLEFTAVYLFPGQNFSEREKASSNSIALAGQNQIDLFIQNLETFTYDNIYVKNALHTYRNVLRADLEKKHKKYVSLYGNKYILQQDKFDFYQEGRLAEVVSDVEASDKKAASILGSTNEWAVRVNLNGFDEAIFKEKVKINCFMKINLNAENRKIDQKSTVSVGVYDEVHKKYLISKEIPIADLIGGYRKVSFGKMYLMPNYIIWFSVNAQNKEVQRFLIDKVELEK
;
A
#
# COMPACT_ATOMS: atom_id res chain seq x y z
N MET A 1 -26.19 82.65 8.89
CA MET A 1 -25.92 81.27 9.34
C MET A 1 -25.47 80.44 8.15
N ARG A 2 -24.26 79.85 8.25
CA ARG A 2 -23.66 78.72 7.51
C ARG A 2 -24.21 78.39 6.09
N LYS A 3 -23.46 78.71 5.02
CA LYS A 3 -22.50 77.84 4.30
C LYS A 3 -23.07 76.45 3.96
N LEU A 4 -23.19 76.13 2.66
CA LEU A 4 -22.30 75.17 1.99
C LEU A 4 -22.52 75.21 0.46
N LEU A 5 -21.43 75.49 -0.27
CA LEU A 5 -21.27 75.20 -1.69
C LEU A 5 -21.03 73.69 -1.87
N TYR A 6 -21.56 73.11 -2.94
CA TYR A 6 -21.01 71.89 -3.55
C TYR A 6 -20.74 72.15 -5.02
N THR A 7 -19.48 72.49 -5.31
CA THR A 7 -18.85 72.39 -6.62
C THR A 7 -18.48 70.93 -6.88
N GLY A 8 -19.07 70.33 -7.93
CA GLY A 8 -18.73 68.99 -8.39
C GLY A 8 -17.35 68.97 -9.03
N LEU A 9 -16.39 68.32 -8.37
CA LEU A 9 -15.08 67.99 -8.91
C LEU A 9 -15.18 66.63 -9.60
N ILE A 10 -15.16 66.62 -10.94
CA ILE A 10 -14.98 65.39 -11.72
C ILE A 10 -13.51 65.00 -11.60
N VAL A 11 -13.22 64.03 -10.73
CA VAL A 11 -11.92 63.35 -10.68
C VAL A 11 -11.94 62.26 -11.74
N LEU A 12 -11.29 62.51 -12.87
CA LEU A 12 -10.98 61.48 -13.85
C LEU A 12 -9.89 60.57 -13.24
N VAL A 13 -10.32 59.50 -12.58
CA VAL A 13 -9.40 58.44 -12.15
C VAL A 13 -9.00 57.65 -13.39
N CYS A 14 -7.85 57.98 -13.97
CA CYS A 14 -7.16 57.09 -14.89
C CYS A 14 -6.70 55.86 -14.09
N LEU A 15 -7.55 54.85 -14.02
CA LEU A 15 -7.16 53.49 -13.70
C LEU A 15 -6.20 53.03 -14.80
N THR A 16 -4.89 53.18 -14.57
CA THR A 16 -3.89 52.41 -15.30
C THR A 16 -4.04 50.96 -14.85
N LEU A 17 -4.95 50.23 -15.49
CA LEU A 17 -4.88 48.78 -15.57
C LEU A 17 -3.52 48.47 -16.20
N ASN A 18 -2.54 48.11 -15.39
CA ASN A 18 -1.35 47.40 -15.85
C ASN A 18 -1.85 46.05 -16.38
N ALA A 19 -2.29 46.02 -17.63
CA ALA A 19 -2.39 44.79 -18.39
C ALA A 19 -0.96 44.27 -18.49
N GLN A 20 -0.59 43.33 -17.62
CA GLN A 20 0.64 42.58 -17.76
C GLN A 20 0.57 41.92 -19.15
N SER A 21 1.35 42.42 -20.10
CA SER A 21 1.30 41.96 -21.49
C SER A 21 1.65 40.47 -21.54
N SER A 22 0.89 39.63 -22.23
CA SER A 22 1.22 38.20 -22.30
C SER A 22 2.58 37.95 -22.96
N LEU A 23 3.29 36.89 -22.57
CA LEU A 23 4.51 36.42 -23.22
C LEU A 23 4.17 35.41 -24.32
N THR A 24 4.41 35.74 -25.58
CA THR A 24 4.17 34.83 -26.72
C THR A 24 5.44 34.07 -27.05
N LEU A 25 5.56 32.83 -26.59
CA LEU A 25 6.71 31.96 -26.87
C LEU A 25 6.70 31.45 -28.31
N THR A 26 5.52 31.12 -28.83
CA THR A 26 5.35 30.71 -30.23
C THR A 26 4.16 31.40 -30.85
N ASN A 27 4.29 31.71 -32.14
CA ASN A 27 3.22 32.25 -32.96
C ASN A 27 3.22 31.55 -34.33
N GLU A 28 2.11 30.95 -34.71
CA GLU A 28 1.92 30.21 -35.96
C GLU A 28 3.00 29.14 -36.23
N GLY A 29 3.44 28.42 -35.19
CA GLY A 29 4.49 27.39 -35.31
C GLY A 29 5.90 27.95 -35.55
N LYS A 30 6.13 29.24 -35.24
CA LYS A 30 7.45 29.88 -35.22
C LYS A 30 7.77 30.36 -33.81
N THR A 31 9.05 30.31 -33.44
CA THR A 31 9.54 30.82 -32.16
C THR A 31 10.62 31.87 -32.38
N LEU A 32 10.56 32.94 -31.58
CA LEU A 32 11.64 33.92 -31.44
C LEU A 32 12.48 33.64 -30.18
N TYR A 33 12.29 32.48 -29.54
CA TYR A 33 12.97 32.13 -28.31
C TYR A 33 14.08 31.10 -28.54
N SER A 34 15.24 31.36 -27.94
CA SER A 34 16.24 30.33 -27.65
C SER A 34 16.24 30.02 -26.15
N ILE A 35 16.52 28.76 -25.82
CA ILE A 35 16.78 28.31 -24.46
C ILE A 35 18.26 28.57 -24.16
N VAL A 36 18.56 29.31 -23.09
CA VAL A 36 19.90 29.75 -22.74
C VAL A 36 20.36 29.06 -21.46
N LEU A 37 21.49 28.35 -21.55
CA LEU A 37 22.20 27.74 -20.43
C LEU A 37 23.33 28.63 -19.93
N PRO A 38 23.74 28.52 -18.65
CA PRO A 38 24.95 29.17 -18.17
C PRO A 38 26.16 28.61 -18.91
N SER A 39 27.20 29.43 -19.10
CA SER A 39 28.42 29.02 -19.81
C SER A 39 29.11 27.79 -19.19
N SER A 40 28.87 27.51 -17.91
CA SER A 40 29.36 26.31 -17.21
C SER A 40 28.19 25.55 -16.61
N ALA A 41 27.28 25.09 -17.46
CA ALA A 41 26.09 24.35 -17.04
C ALA A 41 26.45 23.02 -16.38
N THR A 42 25.76 22.74 -15.27
CA THR A 42 25.75 21.44 -14.62
C THR A 42 25.03 20.41 -15.49
N VAL A 43 25.29 19.12 -15.24
CA VAL A 43 24.60 18.02 -15.94
C VAL A 43 23.07 18.09 -15.77
N SER A 44 22.59 18.52 -14.60
CA SER A 44 21.17 18.72 -14.33
C SER A 44 20.58 19.88 -15.14
N GLU A 45 21.29 21.00 -15.27
CA GLU A 45 20.84 22.14 -16.09
C GLU A 45 20.76 21.76 -17.57
N ILE A 46 21.74 20.99 -18.06
CA ILE A 46 21.73 20.45 -19.42
C ILE A 46 20.50 19.56 -19.63
N LYS A 47 20.25 18.60 -18.74
CA LYS A 47 19.05 17.74 -18.81
C LYS A 47 17.76 18.55 -18.76
N ALA A 48 17.68 19.55 -17.88
CA ALA A 48 16.52 20.45 -17.78
C ALA A 48 16.25 21.17 -19.11
N SER A 49 17.27 21.72 -19.77
CA SER A 49 17.12 22.41 -21.05
C SER A 49 16.67 21.47 -22.18
N GLN A 50 17.15 20.23 -22.18
CA GLN A 50 16.77 19.20 -23.16
C GLN A 50 15.32 18.78 -22.98
N GLN A 51 14.88 18.59 -21.73
CA GLN A 51 13.48 18.29 -21.41
C GLN A 51 12.57 19.46 -21.81
N LEU A 52 12.93 20.70 -21.46
CA LEU A 52 12.16 21.86 -21.87
C LEU A 52 12.03 21.94 -23.40
N LYS A 53 13.14 21.77 -24.14
CA LYS A 53 13.13 21.76 -25.60
C LYS A 53 12.19 20.69 -26.14
N TYR A 54 12.32 19.45 -25.66
CA TYR A 54 11.49 18.33 -26.11
C TYR A 54 10.00 18.68 -25.99
N TYR A 55 9.56 19.13 -24.82
CA TYR A 55 8.15 19.45 -24.60
C TYR A 55 7.68 20.67 -25.39
N LEU A 56 8.46 21.75 -25.46
CA LEU A 56 8.09 22.92 -26.25
C LEU A 56 7.97 22.60 -27.75
N ASP A 57 8.89 21.80 -28.28
CA ASP A 57 8.84 21.32 -29.67
C ASP A 57 7.63 20.42 -29.89
N SER A 58 7.34 19.47 -28.98
CA SER A 58 6.16 18.59 -29.09
C SER A 58 4.85 19.38 -29.03
N ILE A 59 4.74 20.37 -28.16
CA ILE A 59 3.52 21.19 -28.02
C ILE A 59 3.27 22.03 -29.27
N SER A 60 4.32 22.68 -29.77
CA SER A 60 4.18 23.76 -30.76
C SER A 60 4.58 23.39 -32.19
N SER A 61 5.19 22.21 -32.38
CA SER A 61 5.88 21.83 -33.62
C SER A 61 6.97 22.82 -34.06
N CYS A 62 7.45 23.69 -33.15
CA CYS A 62 8.61 24.55 -33.39
C CYS A 62 9.92 23.77 -33.18
N ASN A 63 11.04 24.41 -33.52
CA ASN A 63 12.37 23.91 -33.18
C ASN A 63 13.11 24.95 -32.31
N PHE A 64 12.94 24.86 -30.99
CA PHE A 64 13.65 25.72 -30.05
C PHE A 64 15.15 25.40 -30.05
N LYS A 65 16.01 26.41 -30.10
CA LYS A 65 17.46 26.21 -30.03
C LYS A 65 17.93 26.26 -28.58
N ILE A 66 18.86 25.39 -28.21
CA ILE A 66 19.61 25.50 -26.95
C ILE A 66 20.96 26.13 -27.27
N ILE A 67 21.30 27.20 -26.55
CA ILE A 67 22.57 27.93 -26.66
C ILE A 67 23.13 28.22 -25.25
N THR A 68 24.37 28.64 -25.18
CA THR A 68 25.02 29.11 -23.95
C THR A 68 24.97 30.64 -23.84
N GLU A 69 25.13 31.19 -22.63
CA GLU A 69 25.21 32.65 -22.43
C GLU A 69 26.32 33.32 -23.26
N SER A 70 27.40 32.60 -23.58
CA SER A 70 28.49 33.10 -24.43
C SER A 70 28.10 33.27 -25.90
N GLU A 71 27.04 32.60 -26.33
CA GLU A 71 26.52 32.67 -27.71
C GLU A 71 25.39 33.70 -27.85
N VAL A 72 24.97 34.34 -26.75
CA VAL A 72 23.97 35.41 -26.77
C VAL A 72 24.63 36.69 -27.30
N ASP A 73 24.21 37.13 -28.48
CA ASP A 73 24.64 38.42 -29.05
C ASP A 73 23.98 39.58 -28.29
N ALA A 74 24.79 40.52 -27.81
CA ALA A 74 24.34 41.72 -27.09
C ALA A 74 23.45 42.65 -27.95
N GLY A 75 23.51 42.53 -29.28
CA GLY A 75 22.64 43.24 -30.22
C GLY A 75 21.40 42.46 -30.67
N SER A 76 21.16 41.26 -30.14
CA SER A 76 20.06 40.40 -30.59
C SER A 76 18.68 40.96 -30.24
N THR A 77 17.76 40.89 -31.20
CA THR A 77 16.31 41.13 -30.98
C THR A 77 15.57 39.85 -30.56
N GLN A 78 16.29 38.75 -30.37
CA GLN A 78 15.76 37.46 -29.94
C GLN A 78 15.38 37.50 -28.46
N ASN A 79 14.31 36.80 -28.09
CA ASN A 79 13.93 36.62 -26.70
C ASN A 79 14.53 35.31 -26.17
N PHE A 80 14.64 35.17 -24.85
CA PHE A 80 15.34 34.05 -24.25
C PHE A 80 14.56 33.40 -23.12
N ILE A 81 14.71 32.07 -23.01
CA ILE A 81 14.32 31.29 -21.84
C ILE A 81 15.61 30.90 -21.12
N PHE A 82 15.95 31.57 -20.03
CA PHE A 82 17.15 31.27 -19.25
C PHE A 82 16.86 30.11 -18.29
N ILE A 83 17.69 29.06 -18.35
CA ILE A 83 17.64 27.89 -17.48
C ILE A 83 18.81 27.96 -16.50
N GLY A 84 18.55 27.78 -15.20
CA GLY A 84 19.59 27.63 -14.19
C GLY A 84 20.35 28.91 -13.83
N SER A 85 21.54 28.78 -13.26
CA SER A 85 22.28 29.84 -12.55
C SER A 85 23.05 30.81 -13.49
N THR A 86 22.37 31.32 -14.51
CA THR A 86 22.90 32.24 -15.52
C THR A 86 23.35 33.58 -14.93
N LYS A 87 24.32 34.26 -15.57
CA LYS A 87 24.70 35.64 -15.22
C LYS A 87 23.52 36.59 -15.39
N PHE A 88 22.69 36.39 -16.41
CA PHE A 88 21.47 37.19 -16.61
C PHE A 88 20.52 37.06 -15.41
N LEU A 89 20.20 35.83 -14.96
CA LEU A 89 19.38 35.61 -13.76
C LEU A 89 19.94 36.35 -12.54
N LYS A 90 21.24 36.22 -12.27
CA LYS A 90 21.90 36.85 -11.10
C LYS A 90 21.88 38.38 -11.13
N LYS A 91 21.79 38.97 -12.32
CA LYS A 91 21.67 40.43 -12.50
C LYS A 91 20.23 40.90 -12.32
N GLU A 92 19.27 40.17 -12.88
CA GLU A 92 17.86 40.57 -12.94
C GLU A 92 17.07 40.21 -11.67
N VAL A 93 17.45 39.13 -10.99
CA VAL A 93 16.79 38.67 -9.75
C VAL A 93 17.61 39.09 -8.55
N LYS A 94 16.96 39.67 -7.55
CA LYS A 94 17.64 40.08 -6.31
C LYS A 94 18.25 38.87 -5.62
N ALA A 95 19.48 39.01 -5.13
CA ALA A 95 20.18 37.94 -4.42
C ALA A 95 19.36 37.36 -3.25
N GLY A 96 18.63 38.21 -2.52
CA GLY A 96 17.75 37.77 -1.42
C GLY A 96 16.57 36.89 -1.86
N GLU A 97 16.06 37.04 -3.09
CA GLU A 97 15.01 36.17 -3.63
C GLU A 97 15.58 34.78 -3.93
N LEU A 98 16.76 34.70 -4.55
CA LEU A 98 17.43 33.41 -4.80
C LEU A 98 17.83 32.71 -3.49
N GLN A 99 18.36 33.46 -2.52
CA GLN A 99 18.76 32.94 -1.20
C GLN A 99 17.58 32.46 -0.35
N SER A 100 16.35 32.89 -0.68
CA SER A 100 15.15 32.45 0.04
C SER A 100 14.66 31.06 -0.38
N LEU A 101 15.13 30.54 -1.53
CA LEU A 101 14.81 29.19 -1.96
C LEU A 101 15.61 28.18 -1.14
N GLU A 102 14.91 27.26 -0.48
CA GLU A 102 15.53 26.07 0.10
C GLU A 102 15.89 25.05 -0.99
N ASN A 103 16.68 24.02 -0.66
CA ASN A 103 17.08 22.98 -1.61
C ASN A 103 15.87 22.34 -2.32
N ASP A 104 15.99 22.13 -3.63
CA ASP A 104 14.91 21.72 -4.55
C ASP A 104 13.84 22.80 -4.80
N GLY A 105 13.98 24.00 -4.22
CA GLY A 105 13.09 25.13 -4.50
C GLY A 105 13.21 25.63 -5.94
N VAL A 106 12.13 26.20 -6.45
CA VAL A 106 11.97 26.59 -7.85
C VAL A 106 11.51 28.04 -7.98
N MET A 107 11.90 28.67 -9.08
CA MET A 107 11.46 29.99 -9.51
C MET A 107 11.18 29.98 -11.01
N ILE A 108 9.98 30.42 -11.38
CA ILE A 108 9.51 30.66 -12.74
C ILE A 108 9.14 32.12 -12.80
N LYS A 109 9.95 32.94 -13.47
CA LYS A 109 9.81 34.39 -13.42
C LYS A 109 9.97 35.01 -14.78
N ARG A 110 9.19 36.03 -15.05
CA ARG A 110 9.38 36.88 -16.23
C ARG A 110 10.33 38.03 -15.91
N SER A 111 11.28 38.30 -16.80
CA SER A 111 12.03 39.57 -16.82
C SER A 111 11.92 40.20 -18.21
N GLY A 112 11.13 41.27 -18.33
CA GLY A 112 10.85 41.90 -19.62
C GLY A 112 10.19 40.93 -20.60
N THR A 113 10.87 40.65 -21.72
CA THR A 113 10.45 39.65 -22.72
C THR A 113 11.12 38.29 -22.54
N ASN A 114 11.86 38.09 -21.44
CA ASN A 114 12.54 36.84 -21.14
C ASN A 114 11.80 36.04 -20.07
N LEU A 115 11.97 34.72 -20.13
CA LEU A 115 11.51 33.77 -19.12
C LEU A 115 12.72 33.22 -18.36
N LEU A 116 12.62 33.12 -17.05
CA LEU A 116 13.65 32.63 -16.14
C LEU A 116 13.11 31.37 -15.46
N LEU A 117 13.81 30.26 -15.61
CA LEU A 117 13.52 28.98 -14.95
C LEU A 117 14.75 28.60 -14.12
N TYR A 118 14.64 28.76 -12.81
CA TYR A 118 15.73 28.52 -11.86
C TYR A 118 15.26 27.57 -10.76
N GLY A 119 16.15 26.75 -10.24
CA GLY A 119 15.92 26.16 -8.93
C GLY A 119 17.19 25.86 -8.17
N GLU A 120 17.05 25.75 -6.86
CA GLU A 120 18.14 25.62 -5.91
C GLU A 120 18.59 24.16 -5.74
N GLY A 121 19.89 23.96 -5.54
CA GLY A 121 20.47 22.63 -5.33
C GLY A 121 20.61 21.78 -6.60
N LYS A 122 20.76 20.46 -6.41
CA LYS A 122 21.13 19.54 -7.50
C LYS A 122 19.99 19.25 -8.50
N ARG A 123 18.74 19.36 -8.05
CA ARG A 123 17.52 18.99 -8.81
C ARG A 123 16.63 20.18 -9.17
N GLY A 124 16.74 21.29 -8.42
CA GLY A 124 15.80 22.41 -8.49
C GLY A 124 15.54 22.93 -9.90
N THR A 125 16.56 23.09 -10.75
CA THR A 125 16.36 23.58 -12.12
C THR A 125 15.53 22.60 -12.98
N ILE A 126 15.71 21.29 -12.83
CA ILE A 126 14.87 20.29 -13.52
C ILE A 126 13.43 20.41 -13.03
N TYR A 127 13.24 20.53 -11.72
CA TYR A 127 11.93 20.72 -11.11
C TYR A 127 11.24 22.01 -11.55
N ALA A 128 11.98 23.10 -11.73
CA ALA A 128 11.44 24.35 -12.26
C ALA A 128 10.92 24.19 -13.71
N VAL A 129 11.60 23.37 -14.52
CA VAL A 129 11.12 23.00 -15.86
C VAL A 129 9.82 22.19 -15.76
N TYR A 130 9.76 21.13 -14.95
CA TYR A 130 8.52 20.34 -14.81
C TYR A 130 7.36 21.14 -14.23
N GLU A 131 7.61 22.04 -13.26
CA GLU A 131 6.58 22.96 -12.76
C GLU A 131 6.09 23.90 -13.86
N PHE A 132 6.99 24.45 -14.68
CA PHE A 132 6.59 25.31 -15.80
C PHE A 132 5.75 24.55 -16.83
N LEU A 133 6.20 23.36 -17.24
CA LEU A 133 5.47 22.51 -18.18
C LEU A 133 4.08 22.15 -17.64
N SER A 134 3.97 21.79 -16.36
CA SER A 134 2.71 21.42 -15.74
C SER A 134 1.78 22.62 -15.54
N ARG A 135 2.27 23.72 -14.96
CA ARG A 135 1.44 24.85 -14.54
C ARG A 135 1.08 25.79 -15.67
N ASN A 136 2.01 26.02 -16.60
CA ASN A 136 1.87 27.04 -17.63
C ASN A 136 1.53 26.45 -19.00
N LEU A 137 1.83 25.17 -19.23
CA LEU A 137 1.62 24.49 -20.51
C LEU A 137 0.73 23.24 -20.41
N ASP A 138 0.11 23.00 -19.26
CA ASP A 138 -0.86 21.90 -19.04
C ASP A 138 -0.32 20.48 -19.27
N CYS A 139 1.00 20.28 -19.29
CA CYS A 139 1.58 18.93 -19.42
C CYS A 139 1.26 18.07 -18.19
N ARG A 140 0.97 16.79 -18.39
CA ARG A 140 0.74 15.83 -17.30
C ARG A 140 1.43 14.51 -17.56
N TRP A 141 1.90 13.89 -16.48
CA TRP A 141 2.50 12.56 -16.45
C TRP A 141 1.65 11.70 -15.52
N TRP A 142 0.71 10.94 -16.07
CA TRP A 142 -0.24 10.14 -15.29
C TRP A 142 0.37 8.82 -14.83
N THR A 143 1.22 8.23 -15.67
CA THR A 143 2.11 7.10 -15.37
C THR A 143 3.41 7.31 -16.14
N PRO A 144 4.44 6.44 -16.01
CA PRO A 144 5.63 6.51 -16.84
C PRO A 144 5.33 6.47 -18.36
N GLU A 145 4.31 5.71 -18.77
CA GLU A 145 3.92 5.50 -20.16
C GLU A 145 2.81 6.45 -20.64
N VAL A 146 1.98 6.94 -19.71
CA VAL A 146 0.79 7.73 -20.06
C VAL A 146 1.00 9.19 -19.68
N LYS A 147 1.10 10.04 -20.71
CA LYS A 147 1.27 11.49 -20.58
C LYS A 147 0.21 12.24 -21.36
N TYR A 148 -0.03 13.48 -20.97
CA TYR A 148 -0.77 14.45 -21.75
C TYR A 148 0.16 15.60 -22.12
N ILE A 149 0.34 15.80 -23.43
CA ILE A 149 1.10 16.92 -24.01
C ILE A 149 0.12 17.64 -24.94
N PRO A 150 -0.28 18.88 -24.65
CA PRO A 150 -1.23 19.58 -25.49
C PRO A 150 -0.61 19.99 -26.82
N GLU A 151 -1.39 19.99 -27.89
CA GLU A 151 -0.96 20.49 -29.20
C GLU A 151 -1.49 21.92 -29.41
N ARG A 152 -0.58 22.90 -29.53
CA ARG A 152 -0.91 24.33 -29.68
C ARG A 152 0.12 25.05 -30.55
N LYS A 153 -0.31 25.64 -31.68
CA LYS A 153 0.58 26.46 -32.53
C LYS A 153 1.08 27.74 -31.85
N ASN A 154 0.27 28.28 -30.93
CA ASN A 154 0.55 29.51 -30.20
C ASN A 154 0.67 29.21 -28.71
N ILE A 155 1.87 29.40 -28.16
CA ILE A 155 2.12 29.36 -26.73
C ILE A 155 2.12 30.79 -26.22
N VAL A 156 1.06 31.17 -25.52
CA VAL A 156 0.86 32.49 -24.92
C VAL A 156 0.73 32.33 -23.41
N LEU A 157 1.60 33.00 -22.66
CA LEU A 157 1.66 32.94 -21.21
C LEU A 157 1.11 34.26 -20.63
N SER A 158 -0.01 34.18 -19.91
CA SER A 158 -0.64 35.34 -19.25
C SER A 158 -0.14 35.56 -17.83
N ASP A 159 0.20 34.50 -17.10
CA ASP A 159 0.56 34.53 -15.67
C ASP A 159 1.94 33.90 -15.44
N ILE A 160 2.95 34.75 -15.22
CA ILE A 160 4.34 34.33 -15.02
C ILE A 160 4.93 35.04 -13.80
N ASP A 161 4.72 34.46 -12.62
CA ASP A 161 5.53 34.67 -11.43
C ASP A 161 5.20 33.56 -10.43
N TYR A 162 6.13 32.64 -10.21
CA TYR A 162 5.97 31.54 -9.27
C TYR A 162 7.29 31.25 -8.59
N SER A 163 7.26 31.13 -7.27
CA SER A 163 8.40 30.74 -6.45
C SER A 163 7.89 29.81 -5.36
N TYR A 164 8.54 28.67 -5.20
CA TYR A 164 8.11 27.65 -4.24
C TYR A 164 9.28 26.81 -3.74
N SER A 165 9.31 26.55 -2.44
CA SER A 165 10.22 25.56 -1.84
C SER A 165 9.40 24.45 -1.18
N PRO A 166 9.67 23.17 -1.51
CA PRO A 166 8.96 22.07 -0.89
C PRO A 166 9.30 21.99 0.60
N PRO A 167 8.30 21.86 1.49
CA PRO A 167 8.54 21.91 2.93
C PRO A 167 9.19 20.62 3.48
N PHE A 168 9.12 19.51 2.73
CA PHE A 168 9.83 18.28 3.01
C PHE A 168 11.09 18.20 2.17
N ARG A 169 12.27 18.01 2.78
CA ARG A 169 13.54 17.85 2.06
C ARG A 169 13.72 16.46 1.45
N TYR A 170 13.11 15.43 2.05
CA TYR A 170 13.09 14.05 1.55
C TYR A 170 11.66 13.66 1.20
N ARG A 171 11.40 13.31 -0.05
CA ARG A 171 10.09 12.96 -0.60
C ARG A 171 10.24 11.68 -1.41
N SER A 172 9.77 10.57 -0.88
CA SER A 172 9.92 9.25 -1.48
C SER A 172 8.58 8.53 -1.49
N HIS A 173 8.07 8.21 -2.67
CA HIS A 173 6.93 7.33 -2.81
C HIS A 173 7.41 5.99 -3.37
N PHE A 174 7.36 4.95 -2.54
CA PHE A 174 7.87 3.63 -2.88
C PHE A 174 6.78 2.83 -3.61
N THR A 175 6.52 3.23 -4.85
CA THR A 175 5.57 2.61 -5.78
C THR A 175 6.29 2.14 -7.05
N TYR A 176 5.72 1.15 -7.75
CA TYR A 176 6.32 0.63 -8.98
C TYR A 176 6.64 1.74 -10.01
N ASN A 177 5.71 2.68 -10.23
CA ASN A 177 5.86 3.73 -11.23
C ASN A 177 7.03 4.67 -10.91
N SER A 178 7.17 5.13 -9.67
CA SER A 178 8.28 6.01 -9.25
C SER A 178 9.63 5.28 -9.25
N LEU A 179 9.64 3.98 -8.96
CA LEU A 179 10.86 3.16 -8.97
C LEU A 179 11.38 2.83 -10.38
N ASN A 180 10.51 2.84 -11.40
CA ASN A 180 10.86 2.43 -12.76
C ASN A 180 10.74 3.56 -13.79
N GLY A 181 10.23 4.74 -13.42
CA GLY A 181 10.09 5.90 -14.28
C GLY A 181 10.86 7.11 -13.77
N GLU A 182 12.10 7.31 -14.23
CA GLU A 182 12.91 8.50 -13.87
C GLU A 182 12.17 9.81 -14.15
N GLU A 183 11.64 9.95 -15.36
CA GLU A 183 10.92 11.15 -15.77
C GLU A 183 9.63 11.38 -14.98
N TYR A 184 8.93 10.29 -14.66
CA TYR A 184 7.73 10.31 -13.84
C TYR A 184 8.06 10.83 -12.42
N SER A 185 9.09 10.29 -11.79
CA SER A 185 9.57 10.74 -10.48
C SER A 185 10.05 12.20 -10.48
N LEU A 186 10.71 12.65 -11.55
CA LEU A 186 11.09 14.05 -11.72
C LEU A 186 9.87 14.98 -11.86
N SER A 187 8.84 14.53 -12.58
CA SER A 187 7.60 15.29 -12.79
C SER A 187 6.74 15.43 -11.51
N LEU A 188 6.92 14.50 -10.56
CA LEU A 188 6.31 14.51 -9.22
C LEU A 188 7.24 15.07 -8.14
N HIS A 189 8.44 15.53 -8.52
CA HIS A 189 9.40 16.15 -7.62
C HIS A 189 9.91 15.26 -6.50
N GLU A 190 9.91 13.95 -6.71
CA GLU A 190 10.41 12.97 -5.75
C GLU A 190 11.93 12.87 -5.78
N ASN A 191 12.55 12.55 -4.64
CA ASN A 191 14.01 12.53 -4.48
C ASN A 191 14.55 11.43 -3.53
N GLY A 192 13.73 10.42 -3.23
CA GLY A 192 14.04 9.31 -2.32
C GLY A 192 15.13 8.34 -2.78
N ASP A 193 15.68 7.58 -1.83
CA ASP A 193 16.90 6.75 -1.98
C ASP A 193 16.78 5.61 -3.01
N ARG A 194 15.58 5.09 -3.25
CA ARG A 194 15.33 3.99 -4.21
C ARG A 194 14.93 4.46 -5.61
N LEU A 195 14.77 5.76 -5.81
CA LEU A 195 14.34 6.30 -7.10
C LEU A 195 15.47 6.23 -8.13
N PRO A 196 15.14 6.04 -9.43
CA PRO A 196 16.12 5.90 -10.50
C PRO A 196 16.66 7.27 -10.96
N LEU A 197 17.10 8.11 -10.02
CA LEU A 197 17.66 9.43 -10.31
C LEU A 197 19.19 9.36 -10.26
N ASP A 198 19.81 9.38 -11.45
CA ASP A 198 21.26 9.44 -11.58
C ASP A 198 21.79 10.88 -11.41
N GLN A 199 23.10 11.07 -11.60
CA GLN A 199 23.72 12.40 -11.49
C GLN A 199 23.19 13.40 -12.53
N THR A 200 22.74 12.94 -13.70
CA THR A 200 22.14 13.81 -14.73
C THR A 200 20.79 14.36 -14.30
N SER A 201 20.11 13.65 -13.39
CA SER A 201 18.87 14.09 -12.74
C SER A 201 19.08 14.80 -11.41
N GLY A 202 20.32 15.08 -11.01
CA GLY A 202 20.65 15.67 -9.71
C GLY A 202 20.76 14.68 -8.55
N GLY A 203 20.57 13.37 -8.81
CA GLY A 203 20.72 12.28 -7.86
C GLY A 203 19.61 12.18 -6.81
N SER A 204 19.44 10.99 -6.25
CA SER A 204 18.59 10.74 -5.08
C SER A 204 19.27 11.11 -3.76
N ILE A 205 18.50 11.38 -2.70
CA ILE A 205 19.01 11.36 -1.32
C ILE A 205 19.26 9.90 -0.95
N SER A 206 20.53 9.50 -0.96
CA SER A 206 20.92 8.11 -0.76
C SER A 206 21.15 7.77 0.71
N ILE A 207 20.65 6.61 1.13
CA ILE A 207 20.82 6.06 2.47
C ILE A 207 21.69 4.80 2.33
N LEU A 208 22.77 4.71 3.11
CA LEU A 208 23.61 3.51 3.18
C LEU A 208 22.89 2.47 4.03
N GLY A 209 22.59 1.32 3.41
CA GLY A 209 21.56 0.41 3.90
C GLY A 209 20.17 0.98 3.65
N PHE A 210 19.15 0.41 4.28
CA PHE A 210 17.82 1.02 4.33
C PHE A 210 17.04 0.25 5.39
N VAL A 211 17.14 0.76 6.63
CA VAL A 211 16.64 0.14 7.86
C VAL A 211 17.11 -1.29 8.16
N HIS A 212 16.81 -1.79 9.35
CA HIS A 212 17.12 -3.14 9.83
C HIS A 212 18.59 -3.57 9.66
N THR A 213 19.51 -2.64 9.93
CA THR A 213 20.93 -2.77 9.62
C THR A 213 21.79 -3.34 10.75
N PHE A 214 21.25 -3.58 11.95
CA PHE A 214 22.02 -4.16 13.05
C PHE A 214 22.70 -5.47 12.65
N SER A 215 21.97 -6.39 12.01
CA SER A 215 22.55 -7.65 11.53
C SER A 215 23.43 -7.52 10.28
N VAL A 216 23.40 -6.38 9.60
CA VAL A 216 24.31 -6.08 8.48
C VAL A 216 25.65 -5.58 9.02
N ILE A 217 25.61 -4.66 9.99
CA ILE A 217 26.80 -4.06 10.61
C ILE A 217 27.47 -5.05 11.57
N LEU A 218 26.69 -5.86 12.28
CA LEU A 218 27.16 -6.85 13.24
C LEU A 218 26.47 -8.21 13.02
N PRO A 219 26.83 -8.95 11.94
CA PRO A 219 26.16 -10.18 11.56
C PRO A 219 26.39 -11.32 12.57
N PRO A 220 25.32 -12.03 13.02
CA PRO A 220 25.46 -13.21 13.87
C PRO A 220 26.38 -14.27 13.27
N SER A 221 26.33 -14.48 11.95
CA SER A 221 27.17 -15.46 11.26
C SER A 221 28.69 -15.25 11.44
N LYS A 222 29.11 -14.02 11.77
CA LYS A 222 30.52 -13.67 11.98
C LYS A 222 30.92 -13.64 13.46
N TYR A 223 30.04 -13.17 14.34
CA TYR A 223 30.41 -12.85 15.73
C TYR A 223 29.74 -13.75 16.78
N PHE A 224 28.67 -14.46 16.45
CA PHE A 224 27.87 -15.18 17.45
C PHE A 224 28.63 -16.35 18.10
N SER A 225 29.49 -17.05 17.36
CA SER A 225 30.23 -18.21 17.90
C SER A 225 31.21 -17.84 19.03
N THR A 226 31.78 -16.63 18.99
CA THR A 226 32.71 -16.13 20.00
C THR A 226 32.07 -15.16 20.99
N HIS A 227 30.97 -14.50 20.59
CA HIS A 227 30.25 -13.51 21.39
C HIS A 227 28.73 -13.72 21.36
N PRO A 228 28.22 -14.88 21.81
CA PRO A 228 26.78 -15.12 21.83
C PRO A 228 26.05 -14.08 22.73
N GLU A 229 26.70 -13.60 23.79
CA GLU A 229 26.13 -12.62 24.73
C GLU A 229 25.86 -11.23 24.14
N TRP A 230 26.28 -10.99 22.89
CA TRP A 230 25.97 -9.78 22.15
C TRP A 230 24.54 -9.79 21.56
N TYR A 231 23.93 -10.96 21.46
CA TYR A 231 22.63 -11.18 20.82
C TYR A 231 21.61 -11.59 21.87
N SER A 232 20.35 -11.23 21.68
CA SER A 232 19.24 -11.70 22.53
C SER A 232 18.69 -13.03 22.02
N ASP A 233 18.19 -13.85 22.92
CA ASP A 233 17.56 -15.13 22.61
C ASP A 233 16.03 -15.03 22.81
N PRO A 234 15.23 -14.95 21.73
CA PRO A 234 13.77 -14.90 21.84
C PRO A 234 13.17 -16.10 22.56
N ASN A 235 13.83 -17.27 22.52
CA ASN A 235 13.37 -18.47 23.21
C ASN A 235 13.69 -18.46 24.71
N ASN A 236 14.53 -17.53 25.16
CA ASN A 236 14.91 -17.34 26.56
C ASN A 236 14.52 -15.94 27.06
N ASN A 237 13.29 -15.52 26.73
CA ASN A 237 12.71 -14.25 27.15
C ASN A 237 13.66 -13.05 26.87
N ASP A 238 14.29 -13.07 25.70
CA ASP A 238 15.21 -12.05 25.19
C ASP A 238 16.38 -11.70 26.11
N LEU A 239 16.76 -12.61 27.00
CA LEU A 239 18.03 -12.52 27.71
C LEU A 239 19.20 -12.71 26.71
N PRO A 240 20.41 -12.27 27.07
CA PRO A 240 21.58 -12.51 26.23
C PRO A 240 21.77 -14.00 25.95
N SER A 241 22.04 -14.34 24.68
CA SER A 241 22.29 -15.70 24.24
C SER A 241 23.54 -16.26 24.93
N THR A 242 23.61 -17.59 24.97
CA THR A 242 24.75 -18.32 25.55
C THR A 242 25.39 -19.20 24.49
N ILE A 243 26.52 -19.83 24.83
CA ILE A 243 27.16 -20.81 23.94
C ILE A 243 26.27 -22.02 23.60
N LYS A 244 25.16 -22.22 24.34
CA LYS A 244 24.16 -23.28 24.08
C LYS A 244 23.04 -22.82 23.15
N THR A 245 22.86 -21.52 22.95
CA THR A 245 21.82 -20.98 22.07
C THR A 245 22.20 -21.27 20.62
N PRO A 246 21.28 -21.78 19.78
CA PRO A 246 21.57 -21.97 18.35
C PRO A 246 21.82 -20.63 17.67
N LEU A 247 22.65 -20.62 16.62
CA LEU A 247 22.90 -19.42 15.81
C LEU A 247 21.56 -18.85 15.29
N PRO A 248 21.17 -17.62 15.68
CA PRO A 248 19.94 -17.04 15.20
C PRO A 248 20.06 -16.60 13.74
N ALA A 249 18.94 -16.63 13.02
CA ALA A 249 18.85 -15.94 11.74
C ALA A 249 19.07 -14.42 11.93
N PRO A 250 19.67 -13.70 10.96
CA PRO A 250 20.06 -12.29 11.11
C PRO A 250 18.97 -11.38 11.70
N GLN A 251 17.74 -11.48 11.21
CA GLN A 251 16.60 -10.63 11.63
C GLN A 251 15.80 -11.20 12.81
N ALA A 252 16.11 -12.41 13.29
CA ALA A 252 15.36 -13.09 14.36
C ALA A 252 15.88 -12.77 15.77
N THR A 253 16.92 -11.95 15.91
CA THR A 253 17.53 -11.57 17.20
C THR A 253 17.67 -10.05 17.29
N GLN A 254 17.91 -9.53 18.49
CA GLN A 254 18.31 -8.14 18.73
C GLN A 254 19.65 -8.07 19.44
N LEU A 255 20.28 -6.89 19.42
CA LEU A 255 21.58 -6.69 20.06
C LEU A 255 21.42 -6.30 21.55
N CYS A 256 22.35 -6.76 22.38
CA CYS A 256 22.50 -6.29 23.76
C CYS A 256 23.15 -4.90 23.78
N LEU A 257 22.34 -3.86 23.59
CA LEU A 257 22.80 -2.47 23.42
C LEU A 257 23.53 -1.88 24.63
N THR A 258 23.60 -2.55 25.78
CA THR A 258 24.42 -2.13 26.93
C THR A 258 25.78 -2.82 27.03
N ASN A 259 26.05 -3.85 26.23
CA ASN A 259 27.36 -4.53 26.20
C ASN A 259 28.44 -3.62 25.60
N LYS A 260 29.54 -3.40 26.32
CA LYS A 260 30.60 -2.45 25.94
C LYS A 260 31.47 -2.93 24.78
N GLU A 261 31.79 -4.23 24.74
CA GLU A 261 32.59 -4.80 23.67
C GLU A 261 31.80 -4.83 22.35
N LEU A 262 30.50 -5.16 22.42
CA LEU A 262 29.58 -5.02 21.30
C LEU A 262 29.57 -3.58 20.77
N GLN A 263 29.35 -2.59 21.64
CA GLN A 263 29.30 -1.17 21.25
C GLN A 263 30.58 -0.74 20.50
N LYS A 264 31.74 -1.14 21.03
CA LYS A 264 33.04 -0.85 20.42
C LYS A 264 33.16 -1.49 19.04
N GLN A 265 32.85 -2.78 18.91
CA GLN A 265 32.94 -3.48 17.62
C GLN A 265 31.95 -2.93 16.60
N PHE A 266 30.74 -2.59 17.03
CA PHE A 266 29.72 -2.01 16.16
C PHE A 266 30.14 -0.65 15.59
N ILE A 267 30.74 0.21 16.42
CA ILE A 267 31.28 1.51 15.97
C ILE A 267 32.39 1.28 14.93
N ILE A 268 33.32 0.36 15.17
CA ILE A 268 34.39 0.02 14.22
C ILE A 268 33.79 -0.40 12.88
N ASN A 269 32.83 -1.33 12.89
CA ASN A 269 32.18 -1.81 11.68
C ASN A 269 31.40 -0.71 10.95
N THR A 270 30.73 0.18 11.68
CA THR A 270 29.99 1.30 11.09
C THR A 270 30.94 2.28 10.39
N LEU A 271 32.04 2.66 11.03
CA LEU A 271 33.03 3.57 10.44
C LEU A 271 33.70 2.96 9.21
N GLU A 272 33.92 1.64 9.22
CA GLU A 272 34.46 0.93 8.06
C GLU A 272 33.45 0.86 6.91
N TRP A 273 32.18 0.58 7.23
CA TRP A 273 31.11 0.56 6.23
C TRP A 273 30.95 1.91 5.54
N ILE A 274 31.06 3.02 6.28
CA ILE A 274 31.07 4.38 5.72
C ILE A 274 32.31 4.62 4.86
N ARG A 275 33.50 4.18 5.31
CA ARG A 275 34.76 4.31 4.56
C ARG A 275 34.67 3.65 3.18
N GLU A 276 34.04 2.50 3.11
CA GLU A 276 33.83 1.73 1.87
C GLU A 276 32.72 2.31 0.98
N ASN A 277 31.85 3.16 1.53
CA ASN A 277 30.67 3.71 0.85
C ASN A 277 30.59 5.25 1.02
N PRO A 278 31.59 6.02 0.55
CA PRO A 278 31.71 7.45 0.87
C PRO A 278 30.65 8.35 0.21
N THR A 279 29.91 7.84 -0.78
CA THR A 279 28.95 8.61 -1.59
C THR A 279 27.58 8.78 -0.92
N TYR A 280 27.28 8.04 0.15
CA TYR A 280 26.01 8.13 0.86
C TYR A 280 26.02 9.24 1.90
N ASP A 281 24.95 10.03 1.97
CA ASP A 281 24.84 11.16 2.90
C ASP A 281 24.32 10.72 4.28
N ILE A 282 23.49 9.68 4.29
CA ILE A 282 22.82 9.15 5.48
C ILE A 282 23.20 7.68 5.64
N VAL A 283 23.39 7.22 6.87
CA VAL A 283 23.71 5.83 7.21
C VAL A 283 22.62 5.30 8.12
N SER A 284 21.90 4.27 7.70
CA SER A 284 20.91 3.62 8.54
C SER A 284 21.60 2.76 9.60
N VAL A 285 21.31 3.04 10.87
CA VAL A 285 21.73 2.26 12.04
C VAL A 285 20.48 1.97 12.87
N SER A 286 19.83 0.85 12.61
CA SER A 286 18.50 0.55 13.15
C SER A 286 18.31 -0.92 13.52
N GLN A 287 17.44 -1.13 14.51
CA GLN A 287 17.07 -2.44 15.05
C GLN A 287 16.59 -3.41 13.96
N ASN A 288 16.82 -4.71 14.18
CA ASN A 288 16.34 -5.76 13.28
C ASN A 288 14.79 -5.79 13.26
N ASP A 289 14.22 -6.37 12.20
CA ASP A 289 12.77 -6.34 11.93
C ASP A 289 11.97 -7.33 12.80
N ASN A 290 11.89 -7.04 14.09
CA ASN A 290 11.04 -7.74 15.05
C ASN A 290 10.68 -6.82 16.23
N ARG A 291 9.77 -7.28 17.09
CA ARG A 291 9.27 -6.51 18.25
C ARG A 291 10.18 -6.59 19.49
N GLU A 292 11.21 -7.41 19.44
CA GLU A 292 12.00 -7.77 20.62
C GLU A 292 13.07 -6.73 20.96
N TYR A 293 13.73 -6.93 22.10
CA TYR A 293 14.90 -6.19 22.57
C TYR A 293 15.54 -6.96 23.73
N CYS A 294 16.84 -6.78 23.97
CA CYS A 294 17.52 -7.47 25.07
C CYS A 294 16.95 -7.08 26.44
N LYS A 295 16.55 -8.08 27.25
CA LYS A 295 15.93 -7.92 28.56
C LYS A 295 16.88 -8.14 29.75
N CYS A 296 18.19 -8.08 29.54
CA CYS A 296 19.15 -8.16 30.65
C CYS A 296 18.99 -7.00 31.65
N ASP A 297 19.47 -7.18 32.88
CA ASP A 297 19.34 -6.20 33.97
C ASP A 297 19.83 -4.79 33.59
N ASN A 298 20.92 -4.69 32.81
CA ASN A 298 21.47 -3.40 32.40
C ASN A 298 20.56 -2.70 31.40
N CYS A 299 20.01 -3.43 30.41
CA CYS A 299 19.05 -2.89 29.47
C CYS A 299 17.77 -2.45 30.19
N GLN A 300 17.24 -3.29 31.09
CA GLN A 300 16.03 -3.00 31.85
C GLN A 300 16.18 -1.76 32.76
N LYS A 301 17.36 -1.57 33.38
CA LYS A 301 17.65 -0.36 34.15
C LYS A 301 17.55 0.91 33.30
N VAL A 302 18.09 0.88 32.08
CA VAL A 302 18.00 2.03 31.15
C VAL A 302 16.55 2.26 30.73
N ILE A 303 15.84 1.21 30.30
CA ILE A 303 14.44 1.29 29.86
C ILE A 303 13.55 1.87 30.96
N LYS A 304 13.73 1.42 32.21
CA LYS A 304 12.99 1.94 33.36
C LYS A 304 13.27 3.41 33.62
N ALA A 305 14.52 3.85 33.51
CA ALA A 305 14.90 5.25 33.70
C ALA A 305 14.35 6.16 32.58
N GLU A 306 14.33 5.67 31.34
CA GLU A 306 13.88 6.42 30.17
C GLU A 306 12.36 6.36 29.96
N GLY A 307 11.68 5.38 30.56
CA GLY A 307 10.25 5.14 30.39
C GLY A 307 9.85 4.52 29.03
N SER A 308 10.83 4.10 28.23
CA SER A 308 10.66 3.49 26.90
C SER A 308 11.88 2.68 26.45
N VAL A 309 11.70 1.77 25.49
CA VAL A 309 12.82 1.03 24.85
C VAL A 309 13.66 1.93 23.94
N SER A 310 13.03 2.95 23.35
CA SER A 310 13.75 3.92 22.52
C SER A 310 14.85 4.66 23.29
N GLY A 311 14.75 4.82 24.62
CA GLY A 311 15.83 5.41 25.40
C GLY A 311 17.10 4.58 25.41
N LEU A 312 16.95 3.25 25.49
CA LEU A 312 18.06 2.30 25.33
C LEU A 312 18.68 2.41 23.92
N LEU A 313 17.83 2.45 22.88
CA LEU A 313 18.28 2.64 21.51
C LEU A 313 19.04 3.97 21.38
N MET A 314 18.50 5.07 21.90
CA MET A 314 19.06 6.40 21.70
C MET A 314 20.39 6.62 22.41
N GLN A 315 20.58 6.04 23.60
CA GLN A 315 21.89 6.05 24.25
C GLN A 315 22.96 5.31 23.42
N PHE A 316 22.58 4.25 22.71
CA PHE A 316 23.47 3.54 21.80
C PHE A 316 23.74 4.33 20.52
N ILE A 317 22.70 4.76 19.82
CA ILE A 317 22.80 5.51 18.56
C ILE A 317 23.58 6.81 18.75
N ASN A 318 23.42 7.52 19.87
CA ASN A 318 24.20 8.72 20.15
C ASN A 318 25.72 8.45 20.23
N LYS A 319 26.15 7.27 20.70
CA LYS A 319 27.59 6.91 20.69
C LYS A 319 28.10 6.64 19.29
N VAL A 320 27.30 5.93 18.48
CA VAL A 320 27.64 5.67 17.07
C VAL A 320 27.71 7.00 16.31
N ALA A 321 26.70 7.84 16.45
CA ALA A 321 26.63 9.14 15.80
C ALA A 321 27.76 10.09 16.23
N GLN A 322 28.18 10.08 17.51
CA GLN A 322 29.36 10.82 17.96
C GLN A 322 30.64 10.33 17.27
N ALA A 323 30.84 9.01 17.20
CA ALA A 323 32.02 8.44 16.56
C ALA A 323 32.07 8.73 15.05
N VAL A 324 30.90 8.69 14.38
CA VAL A 324 30.77 9.05 12.97
C VAL A 324 31.05 10.53 12.74
N GLU A 325 30.46 11.43 13.54
CA GLU A 325 30.69 12.88 13.42
C GLU A 325 32.17 13.26 13.55
N LEU A 326 32.91 12.59 14.45
CA LEU A 326 34.34 12.84 14.65
C LEU A 326 35.20 12.49 13.42
N LYS A 327 34.77 11.53 12.58
CA LYS A 327 35.53 11.04 11.41
C LYS A 327 34.96 11.52 10.08
N TYR A 328 33.65 11.72 10.01
CA TYR A 328 32.87 12.06 8.83
C TYR A 328 31.77 13.08 9.22
N PRO A 329 32.14 14.36 9.48
CA PRO A 329 31.23 15.37 10.02
C PRO A 329 30.04 15.71 9.12
N GLU A 330 30.13 15.40 7.83
CA GLU A 330 29.06 15.57 6.85
C GLU A 330 28.00 14.45 6.87
N LYS A 331 28.28 13.32 7.53
CA LYS A 331 27.40 12.15 7.54
C LYS A 331 26.37 12.22 8.66
N ARG A 332 25.16 11.74 8.35
CA ARG A 332 24.05 11.62 9.30
C ARG A 332 23.77 10.15 9.61
N ILE A 333 23.38 9.86 10.85
CA ILE A 333 22.86 8.56 11.24
C ILE A 333 21.34 8.63 11.20
N GLU A 334 20.70 7.64 10.60
CA GLU A 334 19.26 7.45 10.68
C GLU A 334 18.95 6.20 11.51
N THR A 335 17.90 6.27 12.34
CA THR A 335 17.42 5.13 13.13
C THR A 335 15.91 5.11 13.20
N LEU A 336 15.34 4.03 13.72
CA LEU A 336 13.90 3.78 13.73
C LEU A 336 13.25 4.03 15.09
N ALA A 337 12.11 4.72 15.07
CA ALA A 337 11.06 4.60 16.08
C ALA A 337 9.99 3.65 15.52
N TYR A 338 10.13 2.36 15.82
CA TYR A 338 9.40 1.24 15.21
C TYR A 338 9.12 0.16 16.25
N TYR A 339 7.91 -0.39 16.26
CA TYR A 339 7.46 -1.36 17.28
C TYR A 339 7.80 -0.92 18.71
N SER A 340 8.69 -1.66 19.39
CA SER A 340 9.06 -1.43 20.78
C SER A 340 9.72 -0.06 21.02
N THR A 341 10.32 0.54 19.97
CA THR A 341 10.96 1.85 20.03
C THR A 341 10.09 2.99 19.50
N GLU A 342 8.81 2.76 19.19
CA GLU A 342 7.87 3.79 18.72
C GLU A 342 7.69 4.92 19.75
N LYS A 343 7.50 4.57 21.04
CA LYS A 343 7.33 5.55 22.12
C LYS A 343 8.63 6.30 22.38
N ALA A 344 8.60 7.63 22.33
CA ALA A 344 9.76 8.49 22.59
C ALA A 344 10.32 8.33 24.04
N PRO A 345 11.63 8.51 24.26
CA PRO A 345 12.23 8.45 25.60
C PRO A 345 12.00 9.74 26.40
N ALA A 346 11.93 9.62 27.73
CA ALA A 346 11.71 10.78 28.59
C ALA A 346 12.95 11.67 28.76
N ILE A 347 14.17 11.12 28.65
CA ILE A 347 15.40 11.80 29.04
C ILE A 347 16.35 11.99 27.85
N THR A 348 16.72 10.90 27.18
CA THR A 348 17.77 10.94 26.16
C THR A 348 17.30 11.60 24.86
N LYS A 349 17.93 12.72 24.50
CA LYS A 349 17.69 13.42 23.23
C LYS A 349 18.60 12.88 22.11
N PRO A 350 18.13 12.79 20.86
CA PRO A 350 18.99 12.49 19.71
C PRO A 350 20.06 13.56 19.51
N ARG A 351 21.26 13.17 19.03
CA ARG A 351 22.28 14.12 18.57
C ARG A 351 21.85 14.87 17.32
N ALA A 352 22.50 16.00 17.03
CA ALA A 352 22.17 16.86 15.89
C ALA A 352 22.33 16.18 14.51
N ASN A 353 23.20 15.18 14.41
CA ASN A 353 23.41 14.37 13.22
C ASN A 353 22.60 13.06 13.21
N VAL A 354 21.58 12.92 14.08
CA VAL A 354 20.68 11.76 14.14
C VAL A 354 19.31 12.12 13.57
N ILE A 355 18.84 11.32 12.61
CA ILE A 355 17.51 11.37 12.02
C ILE A 355 16.67 10.26 12.66
N ILE A 356 15.49 10.61 13.17
CA ILE A 356 14.53 9.61 13.66
C ILE A 356 13.51 9.36 12.56
N ARG A 357 13.47 8.14 12.04
CA ARG A 357 12.39 7.68 11.16
C ARG A 357 11.31 7.01 11.98
N PHE A 358 10.16 7.67 12.06
CA PHE A 358 8.98 7.18 12.76
C PHE A 358 8.13 6.33 11.82
N ALA A 359 7.94 5.05 12.17
CA ALA A 359 7.28 4.04 11.34
C ALA A 359 6.15 3.34 12.12
N PRO A 360 4.93 3.89 12.11
CA PRO A 360 3.82 3.36 12.91
C PRO A 360 3.08 2.25 12.14
N ILE A 361 3.72 1.10 11.96
CA ILE A 361 3.18 -0.02 11.16
C ILE A 361 1.84 -0.57 11.69
N ASP A 362 1.58 -0.39 12.98
CA ASP A 362 0.35 -0.78 13.66
C ASP A 362 -0.71 0.36 13.68
N ALA A 363 -0.54 1.46 12.93
CA ALA A 363 -1.50 2.58 12.86
C ALA A 363 -2.80 2.19 12.16
N ASP A 364 -3.87 2.94 12.43
CA ASP A 364 -5.04 2.96 11.55
C ASP A 364 -4.71 3.78 10.30
N VAL A 365 -4.46 3.11 9.18
CA VAL A 365 -4.00 3.76 7.94
C VAL A 365 -5.15 4.31 7.09
N GLY A 366 -6.41 4.10 7.51
CA GLY A 366 -7.58 4.65 6.81
C GLY A 366 -8.10 5.95 7.44
N HIS A 367 -7.56 6.34 8.59
CA HIS A 367 -7.91 7.57 9.29
C HIS A 367 -6.68 8.46 9.49
N SER A 368 -6.90 9.78 9.54
CA SER A 368 -5.83 10.73 9.84
C SER A 368 -5.09 10.36 11.13
N ILE A 369 -3.78 10.67 11.17
CA ILE A 369 -2.97 10.71 12.39
C ILE A 369 -3.67 11.53 13.49
N LYS A 370 -4.40 12.60 13.13
CA LYS A 370 -5.10 13.44 14.10
C LYS A 370 -6.34 12.79 14.73
N SER A 371 -6.88 11.74 14.11
CA SER A 371 -8.07 11.04 14.61
C SER A 371 -7.82 10.36 15.96
N GLU A 372 -8.90 10.08 16.70
CA GLU A 372 -8.81 9.34 17.96
C GLU A 372 -8.36 7.88 17.78
N ASN A 373 -8.61 7.29 16.60
CA ASN A 373 -8.10 5.96 16.24
C ASN A 373 -6.57 5.91 16.27
N ASN A 374 -5.92 7.05 16.03
CA ASN A 374 -4.48 7.21 15.99
C ASN A 374 -3.92 8.04 17.16
N ALA A 375 -4.65 8.19 18.28
CA ALA A 375 -4.20 8.98 19.43
C ALA A 375 -2.79 8.62 19.91
N ARG A 376 -2.47 7.32 20.01
CA ARG A 376 -1.12 6.83 20.37
C ARG A 376 -0.05 7.32 19.39
N VAL A 377 -0.34 7.22 18.09
CA VAL A 377 0.58 7.58 17.01
C VAL A 377 0.83 9.09 17.02
N ARG A 378 -0.25 9.87 17.11
CA ARG A 378 -0.24 11.33 17.24
C ARG A 378 0.64 11.78 18.41
N ASP A 379 0.40 11.20 19.59
CA ASP A 379 1.11 11.57 20.81
C ASP A 379 2.60 11.22 20.68
N ASN A 380 2.93 10.04 20.18
CA ASN A 380 4.33 9.63 19.95
C ASN A 380 5.05 10.56 18.94
N ILE A 381 4.39 10.94 17.85
CA ILE A 381 4.92 11.91 16.88
C ILE A 381 5.22 13.25 17.56
N THR A 382 4.29 13.76 18.36
CA THR A 382 4.45 15.02 19.08
C THR A 382 5.55 14.93 20.15
N GLU A 383 5.70 13.82 20.85
CA GLU A 383 6.82 13.64 21.79
C GLU A 383 8.18 13.57 21.10
N TRP A 384 8.30 12.84 19.98
CA TRP A 384 9.53 12.83 19.18
C TRP A 384 9.90 14.22 18.64
N ALA A 385 8.90 14.99 18.20
CA ALA A 385 9.08 16.36 17.74
C ALA A 385 9.62 17.33 18.82
N LYS A 386 9.38 17.05 20.11
CA LYS A 386 9.98 17.82 21.22
C LYS A 386 11.46 17.51 21.44
N LEU A 387 11.90 16.29 21.09
CA LEU A 387 13.25 15.81 21.35
C LEU A 387 14.19 16.01 20.15
N SER A 388 13.67 15.95 18.94
CA SER A 388 14.43 16.00 17.69
C SER A 388 13.89 17.06 16.74
N LYS A 389 14.81 17.73 16.03
CA LYS A 389 14.49 18.71 14.99
C LYS A 389 14.59 18.12 13.57
N ASP A 390 14.92 16.84 13.46
CA ASP A 390 15.10 16.17 12.18
C ASP A 390 14.49 14.77 12.24
N ASN A 391 13.20 14.72 11.91
CA ASN A 391 12.40 13.51 11.92
C ASN A 391 11.89 13.22 10.51
N PHE A 392 11.93 11.95 10.13
CA PHE A 392 11.32 11.41 8.92
C PHE A 392 10.10 10.56 9.29
N TYR A 393 9.08 10.58 8.44
CA TYR A 393 7.90 9.74 8.56
C TYR A 393 7.97 8.59 7.56
N TRP A 394 7.58 7.40 7.98
CA TRP A 394 7.31 6.25 7.13
C TRP A 394 5.82 5.95 7.19
N GLY A 395 5.08 6.30 6.14
CA GLY A 395 3.66 5.98 5.96
C GLY A 395 3.46 4.71 5.15
N TYR A 396 2.27 4.11 5.25
CA TYR A 396 1.88 2.90 4.53
C TYR A 396 0.55 3.17 3.84
N GLN A 397 0.49 2.96 2.52
CA GLN A 397 -0.67 3.36 1.71
C GLN A 397 -1.25 2.25 0.82
N SER A 398 -0.69 1.04 0.92
CA SER A 398 -1.21 -0.15 0.24
C SER A 398 -1.69 -1.20 1.24
N ASN A 399 -2.57 -2.09 0.78
CA ASN A 399 -2.87 -3.32 1.51
C ASN A 399 -1.78 -4.36 1.23
N PHE A 400 -0.82 -4.51 2.14
CA PHE A 400 0.26 -5.48 1.98
C PHE A 400 -0.19 -6.94 2.19
N ALA A 401 -1.41 -7.18 2.69
CA ALA A 401 -2.01 -8.51 2.65
C ALA A 401 -2.47 -8.87 1.23
N HIS A 402 -3.23 -7.97 0.58
CA HIS A 402 -3.68 -8.13 -0.80
C HIS A 402 -3.85 -6.77 -1.51
N PRO A 403 -2.89 -6.35 -2.36
CA PRO A 403 -2.91 -5.04 -3.01
C PRO A 403 -4.11 -4.78 -3.95
N LEU A 404 -4.77 -5.86 -4.41
CA LEU A 404 -5.98 -5.78 -5.23
C LEU A 404 -7.26 -5.52 -4.43
N LEU A 405 -7.25 -5.67 -3.10
CA LEU A 405 -8.41 -5.31 -2.28
C LEU A 405 -8.52 -3.80 -2.11
N PRO A 406 -9.75 -3.26 -2.01
CA PRO A 406 -9.99 -1.89 -1.66
C PRO A 406 -9.22 -1.46 -0.41
N HIS A 407 -8.47 -0.39 -0.56
CA HIS A 407 -7.73 0.27 0.51
C HIS A 407 -7.97 1.79 0.41
N PRO A 408 -9.19 2.25 0.75
CA PRO A 408 -9.51 3.69 0.79
C PRO A 408 -8.72 4.39 1.90
N GLY A 409 -8.56 5.70 1.81
CA GLY A 409 -7.79 6.46 2.83
C GLY A 409 -7.03 7.67 2.30
N LEU A 410 -6.87 7.82 0.99
CA LEU A 410 -6.12 8.95 0.40
C LEU A 410 -6.65 10.34 0.85
N HIS A 411 -7.91 10.43 1.28
CA HIS A 411 -8.55 11.67 1.74
C HIS A 411 -7.87 12.33 2.95
N HIS A 412 -7.21 11.57 3.83
CA HIS A 412 -6.56 12.14 5.03
C HIS A 412 -5.10 12.53 4.82
N LEU A 413 -4.46 12.10 3.72
CA LEU A 413 -3.02 12.29 3.50
C LEU A 413 -2.61 13.77 3.59
N ARG A 414 -3.43 14.69 3.07
CA ARG A 414 -3.17 16.13 3.19
C ARG A 414 -3.09 16.58 4.66
N GLU A 415 -4.05 16.16 5.48
CA GLU A 415 -4.10 16.51 6.90
C GLU A 415 -2.89 15.96 7.66
N ASP A 416 -2.48 14.74 7.32
CA ASP A 416 -1.33 14.09 7.94
C ASP A 416 -0.03 14.78 7.59
N LEU A 417 0.19 15.12 6.31
CA LEU A 417 1.37 15.87 5.89
C LEU A 417 1.44 17.25 6.58
N GLN A 418 0.31 17.95 6.71
CA GLN A 418 0.27 19.21 7.45
C GLN A 418 0.55 19.04 8.95
N PHE A 419 0.03 17.97 9.57
CA PHE A 419 0.32 17.63 10.96
C PHE A 419 1.81 17.33 11.16
N LEU A 420 2.42 16.55 10.27
CA LEU A 420 3.86 16.23 10.28
C LEU A 420 4.71 17.51 10.18
N LEU A 421 4.37 18.43 9.27
CA LEU A 421 5.04 19.73 9.16
C LEU A 421 4.94 20.55 10.44
N SER A 422 3.76 20.60 11.07
CA SER A 422 3.57 21.30 12.34
C SER A 422 4.37 20.69 13.50
N ASN A 423 4.78 19.42 13.37
CA ASN A 423 5.63 18.69 14.31
C ASN A 423 7.10 18.58 13.83
N ASN A 424 7.57 19.49 12.97
CA ASN A 424 8.96 19.57 12.50
C ASN A 424 9.48 18.32 11.76
N PHE A 425 8.61 17.50 11.18
CA PHE A 425 9.05 16.43 10.28
C PHE A 425 9.56 17.05 8.97
N LYS A 426 10.71 16.55 8.51
CA LYS A 426 11.43 17.10 7.36
C LYS A 426 11.50 16.13 6.18
N GLY A 427 11.14 14.87 6.37
CA GLY A 427 11.12 13.89 5.30
C GLY A 427 9.94 12.94 5.41
N VAL A 428 9.45 12.48 4.28
CA VAL A 428 8.36 11.51 4.18
C VAL A 428 8.73 10.43 3.18
N PHE A 429 8.65 9.19 3.65
CA PHE A 429 8.62 7.98 2.86
C PHE A 429 7.20 7.44 2.94
N ILE A 430 6.55 7.21 1.80
CA ILE A 430 5.28 6.47 1.75
C ILE A 430 5.58 5.14 1.08
N GLU A 431 5.41 4.05 1.84
CA GLU A 431 5.48 2.70 1.32
C GLU A 431 4.16 2.32 0.66
N ASP A 432 4.25 1.84 -0.57
CA ASP A 432 3.11 1.52 -1.38
C ASP A 432 3.41 0.28 -2.22
N ASN A 433 2.48 -0.03 -3.12
CA ASN A 433 2.52 -1.18 -3.98
C ASN A 433 3.63 -1.09 -5.02
N THR A 434 4.59 -2.01 -4.92
CA THR A 434 5.69 -2.16 -5.88
C THR A 434 5.48 -3.32 -6.86
N ASN A 435 4.29 -3.93 -6.86
CA ASN A 435 3.96 -4.96 -7.85
C ASN A 435 4.10 -4.40 -9.28
N PRO A 436 4.67 -5.19 -10.20
CA PRO A 436 4.90 -4.72 -11.57
C PRO A 436 3.65 -4.18 -12.23
N GLU A 437 3.80 -3.09 -12.98
CA GLU A 437 2.73 -2.35 -13.69
C GLU A 437 1.64 -1.76 -12.79
N GLY A 438 1.83 -1.69 -11.47
CA GLY A 438 0.92 -0.95 -10.59
C GLY A 438 -0.48 -1.58 -10.47
N TYR A 439 -0.60 -2.91 -10.46
CA TYR A 439 -1.88 -3.56 -10.15
C TYR A 439 -2.25 -3.38 -8.69
N GLY A 440 -3.36 -2.72 -8.46
CA GLY A 440 -3.95 -2.59 -7.13
C GLY A 440 -5.18 -1.72 -7.21
N TYR A 441 -5.81 -1.51 -6.06
CA TYR A 441 -6.93 -0.58 -5.95
C TYR A 441 -6.46 0.86 -6.23
N PHE A 442 -6.75 1.37 -7.44
CA PHE A 442 -6.40 2.72 -7.90
C PHE A 442 -4.93 3.12 -7.74
N THR A 443 -3.98 2.17 -7.79
CA THR A 443 -2.56 2.43 -7.46
C THR A 443 -1.93 3.56 -8.29
N ASP A 444 -2.20 3.63 -9.61
CA ASP A 444 -1.62 4.69 -10.44
C ASP A 444 -2.14 6.08 -10.05
N MET A 445 -3.43 6.20 -9.74
CA MET A 445 -4.04 7.45 -9.28
C MET A 445 -3.49 7.84 -7.91
N GLN A 446 -3.45 6.88 -6.97
CA GLN A 446 -2.93 7.12 -5.63
C GLN A 446 -1.46 7.58 -5.67
N ALA A 447 -0.65 7.01 -6.58
CA ALA A 447 0.73 7.42 -6.77
C ALA A 447 0.87 8.85 -7.25
N TRP A 448 0.12 9.20 -8.29
CA TRP A 448 0.16 10.55 -8.82
C TRP A 448 -0.30 11.58 -7.78
N VAL A 449 -1.41 11.33 -7.09
CA VAL A 449 -1.93 12.25 -6.06
C VAL A 449 -0.96 12.36 -4.87
N THR A 450 -0.40 11.25 -4.41
CA THR A 450 0.59 11.22 -3.32
C THR A 450 1.83 12.03 -3.67
N GLY A 451 2.42 11.84 -4.85
CA GLY A 451 3.56 12.63 -5.31
C GLY A 451 3.27 14.14 -5.34
N ARG A 452 2.11 14.53 -5.88
CA ARG A 452 1.67 15.94 -5.90
C ARG A 452 1.51 16.52 -4.50
N LEU A 453 0.98 15.75 -3.55
CA LEU A 453 0.82 16.18 -2.15
C LEU A 453 2.15 16.23 -1.38
N LEU A 454 3.10 15.33 -1.66
CA LEU A 454 4.45 15.36 -1.09
C LEU A 454 5.23 16.60 -1.53
N TRP A 455 5.03 17.05 -2.78
CA TRP A 455 5.55 18.33 -3.25
C TRP A 455 4.86 19.50 -2.54
N ASN A 456 3.51 19.53 -2.57
CA ASN A 456 2.72 20.61 -1.98
C ASN A 456 1.55 20.11 -1.12
N PRO A 457 1.72 20.04 0.22
CA PRO A 457 0.69 19.60 1.16
C PRO A 457 -0.53 20.53 1.31
N ASN A 458 -0.61 21.62 0.55
CA ASN A 458 -1.76 22.52 0.57
C ASN A 458 -2.74 22.28 -0.60
N LEU A 459 -2.41 21.37 -1.52
CA LEU A 459 -3.31 21.00 -2.61
C LEU A 459 -4.55 20.28 -2.08
N ASN A 460 -5.66 20.41 -2.81
CA ASN A 460 -6.90 19.70 -2.51
C ASN A 460 -6.85 18.31 -3.14
N TYR A 461 -6.91 17.27 -2.31
CA TYR A 461 -6.83 15.89 -2.79
C TYR A 461 -7.99 15.55 -3.74
N LYS A 462 -9.21 16.05 -3.53
CA LYS A 462 -10.35 15.77 -4.41
C LYS A 462 -10.14 16.35 -5.80
N ASP A 463 -9.57 17.56 -5.87
CA ASP A 463 -9.29 18.21 -7.15
C ASP A 463 -8.22 17.41 -7.91
N LEU A 464 -7.19 16.92 -7.21
CA LEU A 464 -6.15 16.05 -7.79
C LEU A 464 -6.71 14.70 -8.25
N VAL A 465 -7.51 14.02 -7.43
CA VAL A 465 -8.20 12.77 -7.81
C VAL A 465 -9.04 13.02 -9.06
N ASN A 466 -9.83 14.09 -9.08
CA ASN A 466 -10.70 14.38 -10.19
C ASN A 466 -9.92 14.69 -11.48
N GLU A 467 -8.87 15.50 -11.38
CA GLU A 467 -7.96 15.83 -12.47
C GLU A 467 -7.32 14.56 -13.06
N TYR A 468 -6.81 13.67 -12.20
CA TYR A 468 -6.24 12.39 -12.64
C TYR A 468 -7.28 11.55 -13.37
N MET A 469 -8.45 11.36 -12.77
CA MET A 469 -9.49 10.49 -13.34
C MET A 469 -9.96 11.02 -14.70
N ASP A 470 -10.11 12.34 -14.86
CA ASP A 470 -10.49 12.96 -16.13
C ASP A 470 -9.42 12.79 -17.20
N GLY A 471 -8.16 13.05 -16.86
CA GLY A 471 -7.05 12.97 -17.82
C GLY A 471 -6.66 11.53 -18.20
N TYR A 472 -6.78 10.59 -17.26
CA TYR A 472 -6.35 9.21 -17.46
C TYR A 472 -7.44 8.33 -18.08
N TYR A 473 -8.70 8.46 -17.64
CA TYR A 473 -9.82 7.63 -18.10
C TYR A 473 -10.71 8.28 -19.17
N GLY A 474 -10.57 9.59 -19.41
CA GLY A 474 -11.33 10.29 -20.45
C GLY A 474 -12.84 10.12 -20.29
N ALA A 475 -13.53 9.67 -21.35
CA ALA A 475 -14.99 9.49 -21.34
C ALA A 475 -15.52 8.47 -20.29
N ALA A 476 -14.66 7.63 -19.71
CA ALA A 476 -15.02 6.72 -18.63
C ALA A 476 -14.98 7.37 -17.23
N SER A 477 -14.39 8.55 -17.10
CA SER A 477 -14.04 9.19 -15.82
C SER A 477 -15.20 9.27 -14.83
N GLU A 478 -16.39 9.72 -15.26
CA GLU A 478 -17.55 9.89 -14.39
C GLU A 478 -17.94 8.58 -13.67
N TYR A 479 -17.90 7.46 -14.38
CA TYR A 479 -18.27 6.15 -13.84
C TYR A 479 -17.20 5.60 -12.89
N ILE A 480 -15.93 5.79 -13.24
CA ILE A 480 -14.80 5.35 -12.42
C ILE A 480 -14.72 6.16 -11.12
N LYS A 481 -14.90 7.49 -11.20
CA LYS A 481 -15.05 8.37 -10.02
C LYS A 481 -16.18 7.92 -9.13
N SER A 482 -17.34 7.59 -9.71
CA SER A 482 -18.51 7.14 -8.95
C SER A 482 -18.21 5.87 -8.15
N TYR A 483 -17.44 4.92 -8.71
CA TYR A 483 -17.01 3.73 -7.99
C TYR A 483 -16.01 4.04 -6.88
N TYR A 484 -14.99 4.86 -7.16
CA TYR A 484 -14.00 5.29 -6.16
C TYR A 484 -14.68 5.95 -4.95
N TYR A 485 -15.58 6.92 -5.20
CA TYR A 485 -16.29 7.61 -4.13
C TYR A 485 -17.36 6.76 -3.44
N LEU A 486 -17.93 5.76 -4.11
CA LEU A 486 -18.79 4.76 -3.45
C LEU A 486 -17.98 4.00 -2.39
N VAL A 487 -16.80 3.47 -2.75
CA VAL A 487 -15.95 2.73 -1.81
C VAL A 487 -15.48 3.61 -0.64
N GLU A 488 -15.00 4.83 -0.91
CA GLU A 488 -14.61 5.77 0.14
C GLU A 488 -15.77 6.09 1.09
N LYS A 489 -16.98 6.28 0.56
CA LYS A 489 -18.18 6.55 1.36
C LYS A 489 -18.52 5.37 2.26
N GLU A 490 -18.61 4.15 1.71
CA GLU A 490 -18.97 2.96 2.48
C GLU A 490 -17.96 2.66 3.60
N TYR A 491 -16.67 2.90 3.33
CA TYR A 491 -15.63 2.81 4.34
C TYR A 491 -15.80 3.82 5.48
N LEU A 492 -16.05 5.09 5.15
CA LEU A 492 -16.23 6.14 6.16
C LEU A 492 -17.50 5.92 7.00
N GLU A 493 -18.59 5.46 6.37
CA GLU A 493 -19.86 5.19 7.05
C GLU A 493 -19.81 3.93 7.93
N SER A 494 -18.95 2.95 7.61
CA SER A 494 -18.81 1.74 8.43
C SER A 494 -18.08 1.99 9.75
N GLY A 495 -17.27 3.05 9.84
CA GLY A 495 -16.38 3.30 10.98
C GLY A 495 -15.28 2.25 11.13
N SER A 496 -15.00 1.46 10.07
CA SER A 496 -14.00 0.40 10.09
C SER A 496 -12.59 0.95 10.20
N ARG A 497 -11.72 0.22 10.87
CA ARG A 497 -10.28 0.49 10.91
C ARG A 497 -9.57 -0.16 9.72
N LEU A 498 -8.59 0.52 9.12
CA LEU A 498 -7.69 -0.11 8.14
C LEU A 498 -6.30 -0.31 8.72
N ASN A 499 -5.72 -1.48 8.45
CA ASN A 499 -4.35 -1.81 8.85
C ASN A 499 -3.43 -1.87 7.62
N THR A 500 -2.13 -1.79 7.84
CA THR A 500 -1.09 -2.05 6.82
C THR A 500 -1.28 -3.43 6.14
N PHE A 501 -1.65 -4.45 6.93
CA PHE A 501 -2.01 -5.79 6.45
C PHE A 501 -3.50 -6.03 6.75
N ASN A 502 -4.38 -5.62 5.84
CA ASN A 502 -5.81 -5.61 6.09
C ASN A 502 -6.52 -6.80 5.41
N GLU A 503 -7.13 -7.67 6.19
CA GLU A 503 -7.97 -8.77 5.67
C GLU A 503 -9.47 -8.46 5.76
N ASP A 504 -9.87 -7.57 6.68
CA ASP A 504 -11.25 -7.17 6.91
C ASP A 504 -11.65 -5.97 6.05
N VAL A 505 -12.32 -6.26 4.95
CA VAL A 505 -12.91 -5.25 4.05
C VAL A 505 -14.45 -5.38 4.06
N SER A 506 -15.03 -5.67 5.22
CA SER A 506 -16.48 -5.85 5.42
C SER A 506 -17.35 -4.66 5.02
N PHE A 507 -16.76 -3.46 4.91
CA PHE A 507 -17.41 -2.28 4.32
C PHE A 507 -17.75 -2.45 2.83
N ILE A 508 -17.17 -3.45 2.15
CA ILE A 508 -17.58 -3.85 0.80
C ILE A 508 -18.67 -4.92 0.92
N THR A 509 -19.91 -4.56 0.60
CA THR A 509 -21.05 -5.48 0.58
C THR A 509 -21.31 -6.04 -0.84
N PRO A 510 -22.13 -7.09 -1.00
CA PRO A 510 -22.55 -7.54 -2.33
C PRO A 510 -23.17 -6.43 -3.17
N SER A 511 -23.91 -5.49 -2.55
CA SER A 511 -24.49 -4.35 -3.27
C SER A 511 -23.42 -3.40 -3.81
N VAL A 512 -22.33 -3.18 -3.07
CA VAL A 512 -21.22 -2.34 -3.52
C VAL A 512 -20.54 -2.96 -4.74
N VAL A 513 -20.33 -4.28 -4.71
CA VAL A 513 -19.78 -5.04 -5.84
C VAL A 513 -20.70 -4.95 -7.06
N GLU A 514 -22.01 -5.15 -6.90
CA GLU A 514 -23.00 -5.04 -7.99
C GLU A 514 -23.01 -3.64 -8.60
N GLN A 515 -23.04 -2.59 -7.78
CA GLN A 515 -22.97 -1.20 -8.25
C GLN A 515 -21.65 -0.91 -8.98
N GLY A 516 -20.53 -1.39 -8.43
CA GLY A 516 -19.23 -1.30 -9.07
C GLY A 516 -19.22 -1.92 -10.47
N LEU A 517 -19.72 -3.15 -10.60
CA LEU A 517 -19.75 -3.85 -11.90
C LEU A 517 -20.58 -3.09 -12.93
N LEU A 518 -21.74 -2.55 -12.53
CA LEU A 518 -22.57 -1.70 -13.39
C LEU A 518 -21.83 -0.43 -13.83
N LEU A 519 -21.12 0.24 -12.93
CA LEU A 519 -20.33 1.43 -13.25
C LEU A 519 -19.18 1.10 -14.21
N PHE A 520 -18.44 0.01 -13.98
CA PHE A 520 -17.38 -0.41 -14.89
C PHE A 520 -17.91 -0.82 -16.26
N ASN A 521 -19.09 -1.44 -16.35
CA ASN A 521 -19.70 -1.75 -17.65
C ASN A 521 -20.07 -0.49 -18.43
N LYS A 522 -20.56 0.55 -17.76
CA LYS A 522 -20.79 1.87 -18.37
C LYS A 522 -19.47 2.52 -18.81
N ALA A 523 -18.44 2.46 -17.97
CA ALA A 523 -17.10 2.94 -18.28
C ALA A 523 -16.54 2.26 -19.55
N LEU A 524 -16.56 0.92 -19.61
CA LEU A 524 -16.11 0.13 -20.76
C LEU A 524 -16.88 0.49 -22.03
N SER A 525 -18.20 0.69 -21.92
CA SER A 525 -19.04 1.09 -23.06
C SER A 525 -18.66 2.47 -23.58
N ALA A 526 -18.43 3.43 -22.68
CA ALA A 526 -18.08 4.81 -23.01
C ALA A 526 -16.76 4.94 -23.78
N VAL A 527 -15.81 4.03 -23.54
CA VAL A 527 -14.49 4.03 -24.18
C VAL A 527 -14.27 2.86 -25.15
N SER A 528 -15.34 2.15 -25.53
CA SER A 528 -15.27 0.93 -26.36
C SER A 528 -14.56 1.10 -27.72
N LYS A 529 -14.47 2.34 -28.22
CA LYS A 529 -13.81 2.68 -29.50
C LYS A 529 -12.38 3.19 -29.34
N ASP A 530 -11.93 3.43 -28.11
CA ASP A 530 -10.57 3.87 -27.80
C ASP A 530 -9.81 2.72 -27.13
N PRO A 531 -8.90 2.03 -27.85
CA PRO A 531 -8.20 0.87 -27.31
C PRO A 531 -7.30 1.21 -26.11
N LEU A 532 -6.77 2.43 -26.02
CA LEU A 532 -5.89 2.84 -24.92
C LEU A 532 -6.71 3.12 -23.65
N LEU A 533 -7.81 3.86 -23.77
CA LEU A 533 -8.71 4.09 -22.64
C LEU A 533 -9.40 2.81 -22.19
N LEU A 534 -9.78 1.95 -23.14
CA LEU A 534 -10.36 0.63 -22.84
C LEU A 534 -9.39 -0.23 -22.02
N LEU A 535 -8.10 -0.24 -22.37
CA LEU A 535 -7.08 -0.98 -21.62
C LEU A 535 -6.98 -0.47 -20.16
N ARG A 536 -6.97 0.84 -19.96
CA ARG A 536 -6.91 1.48 -18.63
C ARG A 536 -8.11 1.10 -17.76
N VAL A 537 -9.33 1.19 -18.31
CA VAL A 537 -10.55 0.81 -17.58
C VAL A 537 -10.55 -0.67 -17.22
N LYS A 538 -10.13 -1.55 -18.14
CA LYS A 538 -10.03 -2.99 -17.85
C LYS A 538 -8.99 -3.28 -16.77
N LYS A 539 -7.84 -2.59 -16.78
CA LYS A 539 -6.79 -2.72 -15.76
C LYS A 539 -7.36 -2.44 -14.36
N GLU A 540 -8.06 -1.32 -14.20
CA GLU A 540 -8.66 -0.94 -12.90
C GLU A 540 -9.77 -1.91 -12.46
N LYS A 541 -10.55 -2.43 -13.42
CA LYS A 541 -11.63 -3.40 -13.14
C LYS A 541 -11.13 -4.68 -12.46
N ILE A 542 -9.86 -5.05 -12.65
CA ILE A 542 -9.25 -6.24 -12.03
C ILE A 542 -9.37 -6.20 -10.50
N SER A 543 -9.17 -5.04 -9.86
CA SER A 543 -9.30 -4.90 -8.40
C SER A 543 -10.72 -5.22 -7.94
N LEU A 544 -11.74 -4.72 -8.65
CA LEU A 544 -13.15 -5.02 -8.36
C LEU A 544 -13.48 -6.51 -8.59
N GLU A 545 -13.03 -7.09 -9.70
CA GLU A 545 -13.26 -8.51 -10.00
C GLU A 545 -12.60 -9.41 -8.95
N PHE A 546 -11.37 -9.08 -8.55
CA PHE A 546 -10.69 -9.76 -7.45
C PHE A 546 -11.49 -9.66 -6.15
N THR A 547 -11.96 -8.47 -5.80
CA THR A 547 -12.75 -8.22 -4.59
C THR A 547 -14.02 -9.07 -4.56
N ALA A 548 -14.72 -9.16 -5.70
CA ALA A 548 -15.91 -9.99 -5.84
C ALA A 548 -15.61 -11.48 -5.56
N VAL A 549 -14.56 -12.02 -6.19
CA VAL A 549 -14.15 -13.43 -6.02
C VAL A 549 -13.62 -13.70 -4.61
N TYR A 550 -12.88 -12.76 -4.04
CA TYR A 550 -12.22 -12.90 -2.74
C TYR A 550 -13.18 -12.82 -1.56
N LEU A 551 -14.20 -11.94 -1.62
CA LEU A 551 -15.14 -11.71 -0.52
C LEU A 551 -16.43 -12.50 -0.63
N PHE A 552 -16.91 -12.74 -1.86
CA PHE A 552 -18.19 -13.41 -2.10
C PHE A 552 -18.03 -14.66 -2.96
N PRO A 553 -17.16 -15.59 -2.52
CA PRO A 553 -16.89 -16.81 -3.24
C PRO A 553 -18.18 -17.61 -3.50
N GLY A 554 -18.51 -17.84 -4.78
CA GLY A 554 -19.72 -18.57 -5.20
C GLY A 554 -20.98 -17.73 -5.36
N GLN A 555 -20.96 -16.42 -5.09
CA GLN A 555 -22.05 -15.54 -5.52
C GLN A 555 -21.92 -15.25 -7.01
N ASN A 556 -22.97 -15.53 -7.78
CA ASN A 556 -22.96 -15.26 -9.21
C ASN A 556 -23.43 -13.83 -9.52
N PHE A 557 -22.49 -12.88 -9.48
CA PHE A 557 -22.78 -11.50 -9.90
C PHE A 557 -23.16 -11.40 -11.39
N SER A 558 -22.79 -12.39 -12.21
CA SER A 558 -23.15 -12.43 -13.64
C SER A 558 -24.63 -12.79 -13.91
N GLU A 559 -25.34 -13.42 -12.97
CA GLU A 559 -26.76 -13.77 -13.15
C GLU A 559 -27.68 -12.54 -13.07
N ARG A 560 -27.29 -11.52 -12.31
CA ARG A 560 -28.02 -10.23 -12.26
C ARG A 560 -27.66 -9.30 -13.42
N GLU A 561 -26.53 -9.53 -14.10
CA GLU A 561 -26.20 -8.89 -15.38
C GLU A 561 -26.99 -9.48 -16.56
N LYS A 562 -27.44 -10.74 -16.47
CA LYS A 562 -28.05 -11.52 -17.58
C LYS A 562 -29.55 -11.30 -17.82
N ALA A 563 -30.16 -10.30 -17.19
CA ALA A 563 -31.50 -9.86 -17.61
C ALA A 563 -31.54 -9.25 -19.04
N SER A 564 -30.40 -9.20 -19.76
CA SER A 564 -30.34 -8.75 -21.16
C SER A 564 -29.63 -9.67 -22.17
N SER A 565 -29.10 -10.85 -21.81
CA SER A 565 -28.70 -11.87 -22.82
C SER A 565 -28.33 -13.23 -22.22
N ASN A 566 -28.76 -14.28 -22.93
CA ASN A 566 -28.63 -15.70 -22.55
C ASN A 566 -27.17 -16.17 -22.36
N SER A 567 -26.79 -16.61 -21.16
CA SER A 567 -25.79 -17.67 -20.99
C SER A 567 -25.85 -18.32 -19.60
N ILE A 568 -25.34 -19.54 -19.53
CA ILE A 568 -25.49 -20.56 -18.47
C ILE A 568 -24.82 -20.19 -17.14
N ALA A 569 -25.40 -20.65 -16.03
CA ALA A 569 -24.94 -20.55 -14.65
C ALA A 569 -23.85 -21.58 -14.32
N LEU A 570 -22.73 -21.18 -13.68
CA LEU A 570 -21.67 -22.11 -13.24
C LEU A 570 -21.10 -21.69 -11.87
N ALA A 571 -21.08 -22.64 -10.94
CA ALA A 571 -20.79 -22.46 -9.52
C ALA A 571 -19.29 -22.24 -9.20
N GLY A 572 -19.03 -21.35 -8.23
CA GLY A 572 -17.84 -21.22 -7.36
C GLY A 572 -16.45 -21.47 -7.95
N GLN A 573 -16.09 -22.73 -8.19
CA GLN A 573 -14.77 -23.13 -8.69
C GLN A 573 -14.46 -22.53 -10.07
N ASN A 574 -15.49 -22.36 -10.90
CA ASN A 574 -15.35 -21.72 -12.21
C ASN A 574 -15.05 -20.21 -12.10
N GLN A 575 -15.40 -19.53 -11.00
CA GLN A 575 -15.16 -18.08 -10.86
C GLN A 575 -13.69 -17.75 -10.59
N ILE A 576 -13.02 -18.55 -9.76
CA ILE A 576 -11.56 -18.43 -9.56
C ILE A 576 -10.85 -18.72 -10.89
N ASP A 577 -11.21 -19.80 -11.58
CA ASP A 577 -10.58 -20.15 -12.85
C ASP A 577 -10.83 -19.09 -13.93
N LEU A 578 -12.04 -18.53 -14.03
CA LEU A 578 -12.36 -17.43 -14.94
C LEU A 578 -11.59 -16.14 -14.60
N PHE A 579 -11.47 -15.78 -13.33
CA PHE A 579 -10.70 -14.61 -12.91
C PHE A 579 -9.21 -14.79 -13.20
N ILE A 580 -8.65 -15.96 -12.89
CA ILE A 580 -7.25 -16.29 -13.21
C ILE A 580 -7.05 -16.31 -14.74
N GLN A 581 -8.00 -16.84 -15.52
CA GLN A 581 -7.94 -16.81 -16.97
C GLN A 581 -8.03 -15.38 -17.53
N ASN A 582 -8.88 -14.52 -16.97
CA ASN A 582 -8.96 -13.11 -17.37
C ASN A 582 -7.64 -12.38 -17.08
N LEU A 583 -7.06 -12.61 -15.89
CA LEU A 583 -5.71 -12.14 -15.55
C LEU A 583 -4.63 -12.68 -16.51
N GLU A 584 -4.82 -13.86 -17.09
CA GLU A 584 -3.90 -14.48 -18.05
C GLU A 584 -4.04 -13.91 -19.47
N THR A 585 -5.25 -13.55 -19.89
CA THR A 585 -5.52 -12.95 -21.20
C THR A 585 -5.03 -11.51 -21.31
N PHE A 586 -4.74 -10.88 -20.17
CA PHE A 586 -4.02 -9.62 -20.11
C PHE A 586 -2.56 -9.84 -20.53
N THR A 587 -2.31 -9.70 -21.83
CA THR A 587 -0.97 -9.80 -22.40
C THR A 587 -0.22 -8.51 -22.16
N TYR A 588 0.80 -8.59 -21.32
CA TYR A 588 1.80 -7.54 -21.19
C TYR A 588 3.05 -7.90 -21.95
N ASP A 589 3.74 -6.92 -22.50
CA ASP A 589 4.98 -7.18 -23.23
C ASP A 589 6.17 -7.42 -22.29
N ASN A 590 6.03 -7.07 -21.01
CA ASN A 590 7.10 -7.19 -20.02
C ASN A 590 7.18 -8.60 -19.40
N ILE A 591 8.34 -9.26 -19.58
CA ILE A 591 8.59 -10.62 -19.08
C ILE A 591 8.62 -10.72 -17.55
N TYR A 592 9.07 -9.69 -16.85
CA TYR A 592 9.11 -9.66 -15.38
C TYR A 592 7.70 -9.56 -14.80
N VAL A 593 6.82 -8.82 -15.47
CA VAL A 593 5.39 -8.73 -15.13
C VAL A 593 4.72 -10.08 -15.33
N LYS A 594 4.96 -10.75 -16.47
CA LYS A 594 4.42 -12.12 -16.67
C LYS A 594 4.86 -13.07 -15.57
N ASN A 595 6.11 -12.99 -15.14
CA ASN A 595 6.66 -13.83 -14.07
C ASN A 595 6.11 -13.47 -12.68
N ALA A 596 5.93 -12.19 -12.39
CA ALA A 596 5.35 -11.71 -11.14
C ALA A 596 3.86 -12.07 -11.05
N LEU A 597 3.09 -11.85 -12.12
CA LEU A 597 1.72 -12.33 -12.23
C LEU A 597 1.66 -13.85 -12.12
N HIS A 598 2.59 -14.60 -12.72
CA HIS A 598 2.62 -16.07 -12.59
C HIS A 598 2.88 -16.53 -11.15
N THR A 599 3.81 -15.87 -10.44
CA THR A 599 4.10 -16.18 -9.03
C THR A 599 2.92 -15.80 -8.14
N TYR A 600 2.38 -14.60 -8.35
CA TYR A 600 1.19 -14.11 -7.67
C TYR A 600 0.00 -15.04 -7.92
N ARG A 601 -0.19 -15.58 -9.13
CA ARG A 601 -1.26 -16.54 -9.46
C ARG A 601 -1.26 -17.78 -8.58
N ASN A 602 -0.10 -18.42 -8.38
CA ASN A 602 -0.05 -19.68 -7.62
C ASN A 602 -0.36 -19.44 -6.14
N VAL A 603 0.15 -18.35 -5.59
CA VAL A 603 -0.13 -17.92 -4.21
C VAL A 603 -1.60 -17.49 -4.08
N LEU A 604 -2.08 -16.66 -5.00
CA LEU A 604 -3.44 -16.14 -5.03
C LEU A 604 -4.47 -17.25 -5.20
N ARG A 605 -4.23 -18.24 -6.08
CA ARG A 605 -5.09 -19.41 -6.26
C ARG A 605 -5.16 -20.22 -4.97
N ALA A 606 -4.02 -20.51 -4.34
CA ALA A 606 -3.99 -21.25 -3.08
C ALA A 606 -4.71 -20.50 -1.95
N ASP A 607 -4.52 -19.18 -1.85
CA ASP A 607 -5.18 -18.32 -0.86
C ASP A 607 -6.68 -18.21 -1.11
N LEU A 608 -7.09 -18.00 -2.37
CA LEU A 608 -8.50 -17.98 -2.78
C LEU A 608 -9.14 -19.32 -2.48
N GLU A 609 -8.54 -20.45 -2.86
CA GLU A 609 -9.05 -21.80 -2.56
C GLU A 609 -9.16 -22.05 -1.06
N LYS A 610 -8.14 -21.67 -0.27
CA LYS A 610 -8.15 -21.77 1.20
C LYS A 610 -9.25 -20.93 1.82
N LYS A 611 -9.50 -19.72 1.32
CA LYS A 611 -10.57 -18.84 1.79
C LYS A 611 -11.94 -19.33 1.34
N HIS A 612 -12.08 -19.79 0.09
CA HIS A 612 -13.30 -20.40 -0.46
C HIS A 612 -13.73 -21.61 0.35
N LYS A 613 -12.79 -22.45 0.81
CA LYS A 613 -13.06 -23.59 1.71
C LYS A 613 -13.79 -23.16 2.98
N LYS A 614 -13.52 -21.96 3.52
CA LYS A 614 -14.16 -21.43 4.72
C LYS A 614 -15.53 -20.78 4.49
N TYR A 615 -15.86 -20.36 3.27
CA TYR A 615 -17.11 -19.64 3.00
C TYR A 615 -18.29 -20.58 2.78
N VAL A 616 -19.43 -20.24 3.37
CA VAL A 616 -20.70 -20.98 3.26
C VAL A 616 -21.77 -20.02 2.75
N SER A 617 -22.25 -20.24 1.52
CA SER A 617 -23.28 -19.39 0.92
C SER A 617 -24.70 -19.80 1.35
N LEU A 618 -25.56 -18.79 1.49
CA LEU A 618 -27.00 -18.94 1.71
C LEU A 618 -27.70 -19.15 0.36
N TYR A 619 -28.38 -20.28 0.18
CA TYR A 619 -29.23 -20.57 -0.96
C TYR A 619 -30.71 -20.51 -0.54
N GLY A 620 -31.39 -19.41 -0.91
CA GLY A 620 -32.74 -19.13 -0.41
C GLY A 620 -32.71 -18.90 1.12
N ASN A 621 -33.35 -19.79 1.89
CA ASN A 621 -33.34 -19.77 3.37
C ASN A 621 -32.46 -20.87 3.98
N LYS A 622 -31.52 -21.45 3.23
CA LYS A 622 -30.72 -22.61 3.66
C LYS A 622 -29.23 -22.40 3.45
N TYR A 623 -28.42 -22.77 4.43
CA TYR A 623 -27.00 -23.04 4.22
C TYR A 623 -26.84 -24.52 3.88
N ILE A 624 -26.12 -24.83 2.81
CA ILE A 624 -25.83 -26.20 2.39
C ILE A 624 -24.33 -26.45 2.54
N LEU A 625 -23.97 -27.35 3.44
CA LEU A 625 -22.60 -27.70 3.78
C LEU A 625 -22.30 -29.09 3.23
N GLN A 626 -21.38 -29.19 2.28
CA GLN A 626 -20.89 -30.46 1.76
C GLN A 626 -19.55 -30.82 2.42
N GLN A 627 -19.00 -31.97 2.05
CA GLN A 627 -17.78 -32.53 2.63
C GLN A 627 -16.56 -31.60 2.56
N ASP A 628 -16.52 -30.64 1.63
CA ASP A 628 -15.45 -29.63 1.54
C ASP A 628 -15.51 -28.58 2.67
N LYS A 629 -16.61 -28.55 3.43
CA LYS A 629 -16.83 -27.72 4.63
C LYS A 629 -16.70 -28.49 5.94
N PHE A 630 -16.35 -29.77 5.88
CA PHE A 630 -16.21 -30.62 7.07
C PHE A 630 -14.75 -30.70 7.50
N ASP A 631 -14.55 -30.90 8.80
CA ASP A 631 -13.24 -31.15 9.39
C ASP A 631 -13.02 -32.65 9.61
N PHE A 632 -11.90 -33.15 9.08
CA PHE A 632 -11.53 -34.57 9.15
C PHE A 632 -10.48 -34.80 10.24
N TYR A 633 -10.83 -35.60 11.25
CA TYR A 633 -9.85 -36.03 12.25
C TYR A 633 -9.11 -37.29 11.76
N GLN A 634 -7.78 -37.22 11.76
CA GLN A 634 -6.90 -38.24 11.15
C GLN A 634 -7.30 -38.55 9.70
N GLU A 635 -7.34 -37.50 8.87
CA GLU A 635 -7.66 -37.60 7.44
C GLU A 635 -6.77 -38.62 6.72
N GLY A 636 -7.38 -39.43 5.84
CA GLY A 636 -6.72 -40.54 5.13
C GLY A 636 -6.54 -41.81 5.96
N ARG A 637 -6.80 -41.78 7.27
CA ARG A 637 -6.76 -42.95 8.15
C ARG A 637 -8.12 -43.32 8.72
N LEU A 638 -8.84 -42.36 9.32
CA LEU A 638 -10.13 -42.61 9.98
C LEU A 638 -11.30 -42.01 9.20
N ALA A 639 -11.07 -40.91 8.50
CA ALA A 639 -12.03 -40.33 7.59
C ALA A 639 -11.37 -39.75 6.35
N GLU A 640 -12.11 -39.66 5.27
CA GLU A 640 -11.63 -39.14 3.98
C GLU A 640 -12.81 -38.69 3.11
N VAL A 641 -12.51 -37.93 2.05
CA VAL A 641 -13.49 -37.65 0.99
C VAL A 641 -13.44 -38.78 -0.04
N VAL A 642 -14.59 -39.36 -0.36
CA VAL A 642 -14.73 -40.41 -1.37
C VAL A 642 -15.66 -39.97 -2.51
N SER A 643 -15.42 -40.52 -3.70
CA SER A 643 -16.39 -40.42 -4.81
C SER A 643 -17.60 -41.32 -4.53
N ASP A 644 -18.80 -40.76 -4.66
CA ASP A 644 -20.05 -41.49 -4.44
C ASP A 644 -21.14 -40.94 -5.37
N VAL A 645 -21.53 -41.73 -6.36
CA VAL A 645 -22.48 -41.31 -7.40
C VAL A 645 -23.88 -40.98 -6.88
N GLU A 646 -24.23 -41.44 -5.67
CA GLU A 646 -25.53 -41.17 -5.06
C GLU A 646 -25.53 -39.89 -4.21
N ALA A 647 -24.34 -39.30 -3.96
CA ALA A 647 -24.23 -38.03 -3.23
C ALA A 647 -24.55 -36.84 -4.14
N SER A 648 -24.97 -35.73 -3.54
CA SER A 648 -25.55 -34.60 -4.26
C SER A 648 -24.57 -33.88 -5.21
N ASP A 649 -23.28 -33.86 -4.88
CA ASP A 649 -22.19 -33.37 -5.74
C ASP A 649 -21.27 -34.50 -6.25
N LYS A 650 -21.72 -35.75 -6.11
CA LYS A 650 -20.96 -36.98 -6.43
C LYS A 650 -19.78 -37.26 -5.50
N LYS A 651 -19.69 -36.59 -4.35
CA LYS A 651 -18.66 -36.83 -3.31
C LYS A 651 -19.32 -36.92 -1.93
N ALA A 652 -18.65 -37.58 -0.99
CA ALA A 652 -19.13 -37.70 0.37
C ALA A 652 -17.98 -37.76 1.37
N ALA A 653 -18.23 -37.29 2.59
CA ALA A 653 -17.34 -37.53 3.72
C ALA A 653 -17.56 -38.96 4.23
N SER A 654 -16.49 -39.72 4.38
CA SER A 654 -16.51 -41.14 4.73
C SER A 654 -15.79 -41.35 6.05
N ILE A 655 -16.45 -41.98 7.02
CA ILE A 655 -15.88 -42.42 8.29
C ILE A 655 -15.66 -43.93 8.24
N LEU A 656 -14.49 -44.40 8.67
CA LEU A 656 -14.18 -45.81 8.79
C LEU A 656 -15.06 -46.48 9.85
N GLY A 657 -15.74 -47.57 9.50
CA GLY A 657 -16.69 -48.21 10.42
C GLY A 657 -16.10 -48.78 11.71
N SER A 658 -14.78 -48.94 11.79
CA SER A 658 -14.08 -49.45 12.98
C SER A 658 -13.69 -48.37 14.00
N THR A 659 -13.97 -47.09 13.75
CA THR A 659 -13.63 -46.00 14.69
C THR A 659 -14.86 -45.51 15.46
N ASN A 660 -14.65 -45.06 16.69
CA ASN A 660 -15.63 -44.35 17.53
C ASN A 660 -15.28 -42.89 17.78
N GLU A 661 -14.35 -42.35 16.99
CA GLU A 661 -13.96 -40.95 17.04
C GLU A 661 -14.99 -40.07 16.31
N TRP A 662 -14.95 -38.77 16.58
CA TRP A 662 -15.65 -37.76 15.76
C TRP A 662 -14.83 -37.46 14.51
N ALA A 663 -14.71 -38.48 13.66
CA ALA A 663 -13.81 -38.44 12.52
C ALA A 663 -14.22 -37.42 11.46
N VAL A 664 -15.51 -37.07 11.39
CA VAL A 664 -16.05 -35.96 10.58
C VAL A 664 -16.81 -35.00 11.49
N ARG A 665 -16.52 -33.71 11.35
CA ARG A 665 -17.12 -32.62 12.14
C ARG A 665 -17.47 -31.45 11.24
N VAL A 666 -18.38 -30.60 11.70
CA VAL A 666 -18.66 -29.29 11.12
C VAL A 666 -18.48 -28.25 12.21
N ASN A 667 -17.41 -27.46 12.12
CA ASN A 667 -17.20 -26.32 13.00
C ASN A 667 -18.00 -25.13 12.49
N LEU A 668 -18.78 -24.50 13.38
CA LEU A 668 -19.57 -23.31 13.04
C LEU A 668 -18.78 -21.99 13.22
N ASN A 669 -17.51 -22.07 13.61
CA ASN A 669 -16.66 -20.91 13.78
C ASN A 669 -16.36 -20.27 12.41
N GLY A 670 -16.66 -18.99 12.25
CA GLY A 670 -16.49 -18.24 10.98
C GLY A 670 -17.71 -18.21 10.06
N PHE A 671 -18.87 -18.72 10.49
CA PHE A 671 -20.14 -18.49 9.78
C PHE A 671 -20.64 -17.04 10.01
N ASP A 672 -21.42 -16.53 9.06
CA ASP A 672 -22.08 -15.22 9.15
C ASP A 672 -22.94 -15.11 10.43
N GLU A 673 -22.82 -14.00 11.16
CA GLU A 673 -23.60 -13.72 12.37
C GLU A 673 -25.12 -13.91 12.19
N ALA A 674 -25.63 -13.69 10.98
CA ALA A 674 -27.05 -13.83 10.66
C ALA A 674 -27.59 -15.24 10.94
N ILE A 675 -26.76 -16.28 10.92
CA ILE A 675 -27.20 -17.65 11.25
C ILE A 675 -27.42 -17.86 12.76
N PHE A 676 -26.78 -17.04 13.60
CA PHE A 676 -26.84 -17.17 15.06
C PHE A 676 -27.97 -16.33 15.69
N LYS A 677 -28.63 -15.48 14.91
CA LYS A 677 -29.67 -14.55 15.38
C LYS A 677 -31.08 -15.18 15.44
N GLU A 678 -31.28 -16.36 14.86
CA GLU A 678 -32.58 -17.05 14.83
C GLU A 678 -32.46 -18.57 15.06
N LYS A 679 -33.60 -19.25 15.22
CA LYS A 679 -33.62 -20.70 15.39
C LYS A 679 -33.53 -21.41 14.05
N VAL A 680 -32.46 -22.15 13.84
CA VAL A 680 -32.16 -22.84 12.59
C VAL A 680 -32.45 -24.33 12.72
N LYS A 681 -33.06 -24.90 11.68
CA LYS A 681 -33.32 -26.34 11.57
C LYS A 681 -32.12 -27.05 10.96
N ILE A 682 -31.56 -28.01 11.68
CA ILE A 682 -30.41 -28.80 11.22
C ILE A 682 -30.91 -30.08 10.57
N ASN A 683 -30.49 -30.35 9.33
CA ASN A 683 -30.74 -31.60 8.64
C ASN A 683 -29.44 -32.20 8.11
N CYS A 684 -29.17 -33.47 8.40
CA CYS A 684 -28.00 -34.18 7.93
C CYS A 684 -28.41 -35.30 6.95
N PHE A 685 -27.69 -35.45 5.86
CA PHE A 685 -27.94 -36.46 4.83
C PHE A 685 -26.84 -37.50 4.88
N MET A 686 -27.19 -38.72 5.27
CA MET A 686 -26.21 -39.75 5.60
C MET A 686 -26.65 -41.14 5.15
N LYS A 687 -25.69 -42.04 4.91
CA LYS A 687 -25.93 -43.45 4.58
C LYS A 687 -24.84 -44.36 5.15
N ILE A 688 -25.13 -45.66 5.19
CA ILE A 688 -24.20 -46.70 5.63
C ILE A 688 -23.87 -47.64 4.47
N ASN A 689 -22.58 -47.88 4.26
CA ASN A 689 -22.09 -48.99 3.46
C ASN A 689 -21.67 -50.14 4.39
N LEU A 690 -22.17 -51.34 4.12
CA LEU A 690 -21.90 -52.54 4.90
C LEU A 690 -20.65 -53.29 4.42
N ASN A 691 -19.99 -54.00 5.34
CA ASN A 691 -18.94 -54.95 4.99
C ASN A 691 -19.53 -56.12 4.19
N ALA A 692 -18.92 -56.46 3.06
CA ALA A 692 -19.40 -57.52 2.15
C ALA A 692 -19.57 -58.90 2.83
N GLU A 693 -18.84 -59.13 3.94
CA GLU A 693 -18.85 -60.37 4.73
C GLU A 693 -20.02 -60.47 5.73
N ASN A 694 -20.65 -59.34 6.11
CA ASN A 694 -21.70 -59.30 7.12
C ASN A 694 -23.05 -58.85 6.52
N ARG A 695 -23.90 -59.81 6.13
CA ARG A 695 -25.28 -59.54 5.64
C ARG A 695 -26.37 -59.67 6.71
N LYS A 696 -26.03 -60.07 7.94
CA LYS A 696 -26.95 -60.06 9.07
C LYS A 696 -26.67 -58.81 9.89
N ILE A 697 -27.69 -57.97 10.04
CA ILE A 697 -27.59 -56.71 10.77
C ILE A 697 -28.02 -56.94 12.22
N ASP A 698 -27.17 -56.61 13.20
CA ASP A 698 -27.59 -56.51 14.60
C ASP A 698 -28.58 -55.35 14.74
N GLN A 699 -29.81 -55.65 15.17
CA GLN A 699 -30.86 -54.66 15.37
C GLN A 699 -30.50 -53.60 16.43
N LYS A 700 -29.43 -53.80 17.21
CA LYS A 700 -28.91 -52.83 18.18
C LYS A 700 -27.79 -51.95 17.63
N SER A 701 -27.31 -52.16 16.41
CA SER A 701 -26.25 -51.33 15.83
C SER A 701 -26.75 -49.94 15.47
N THR A 702 -26.09 -48.92 16.03
CA THR A 702 -26.43 -47.51 15.82
C THR A 702 -25.21 -46.66 15.44
N VAL A 703 -25.41 -45.61 14.67
CA VAL A 703 -24.44 -44.51 14.55
C VAL A 703 -24.89 -43.32 15.39
N SER A 704 -23.94 -42.52 15.83
CA SER A 704 -24.19 -41.36 16.68
C SER A 704 -23.94 -40.07 15.92
N VAL A 705 -24.85 -39.12 16.06
CA VAL A 705 -24.73 -37.78 15.50
C VAL A 705 -25.28 -36.76 16.47
N GLY A 706 -24.70 -35.55 16.50
CA GLY A 706 -25.16 -34.54 17.44
C GLY A 706 -24.57 -33.17 17.24
N VAL A 707 -24.86 -32.30 18.21
CA VAL A 707 -24.32 -30.94 18.33
C VAL A 707 -23.67 -30.81 19.70
N TYR A 708 -22.43 -30.35 19.72
CA TYR A 708 -21.62 -30.21 20.94
C TYR A 708 -21.19 -28.75 21.14
N ASP A 709 -21.24 -28.28 22.38
CA ASP A 709 -20.76 -26.98 22.81
C ASP A 709 -19.30 -27.12 23.26
N GLU A 710 -18.36 -26.63 22.44
CA GLU A 710 -16.93 -26.84 22.69
C GLU A 710 -16.41 -26.05 23.91
N VAL A 711 -16.99 -24.90 24.21
CA VAL A 711 -16.55 -24.01 25.30
C VAL A 711 -17.03 -24.55 26.64
N HIS A 712 -18.30 -24.94 26.72
CA HIS A 712 -18.89 -25.44 27.96
C HIS A 712 -18.78 -26.97 28.11
N LYS A 713 -18.16 -27.64 27.14
CA LYS A 713 -17.90 -29.08 27.12
C LYS A 713 -19.16 -29.95 27.32
N LYS A 714 -20.27 -29.59 26.66
CA LYS A 714 -21.57 -30.29 26.82
C LYS A 714 -22.22 -30.68 25.49
N TYR A 715 -22.92 -31.82 25.49
CA TYR A 715 -23.76 -32.23 24.37
C TYR A 715 -25.08 -31.46 24.40
N LEU A 716 -25.38 -30.74 23.32
CA LEU A 716 -26.65 -30.03 23.14
C LEU A 716 -27.69 -30.95 22.50
N ILE A 717 -27.24 -31.74 21.52
CA ILE A 717 -28.03 -32.77 20.86
C ILE A 717 -27.13 -34.01 20.73
N SER A 718 -27.67 -35.18 21.05
CA SER A 718 -27.05 -36.47 20.75
C SER A 718 -28.15 -37.44 20.34
N LYS A 719 -28.06 -38.01 19.15
CA LYS A 719 -29.00 -38.99 18.61
C LYS A 719 -28.26 -40.25 18.18
N GLU A 720 -28.78 -41.38 18.60
CA GLU A 720 -28.42 -42.67 18.05
C GLU A 720 -29.41 -43.02 16.94
N ILE A 721 -28.89 -43.41 15.78
CA ILE A 721 -29.68 -43.77 14.60
C ILE A 721 -29.40 -45.24 14.28
N PRO A 722 -30.42 -46.11 14.21
CA PRO A 722 -30.26 -47.48 13.78
C PRO A 722 -29.61 -47.55 12.40
N ILE A 723 -28.58 -48.38 12.22
CA ILE A 723 -27.89 -48.48 10.92
C ILE A 723 -28.82 -49.00 9.82
N ALA A 724 -29.83 -49.80 10.19
CA ALA A 724 -30.86 -50.32 9.29
C ALA A 724 -31.62 -49.20 8.55
N ASP A 725 -31.80 -48.05 9.21
CA ASP A 725 -32.53 -46.91 8.64
C ASP A 725 -31.70 -46.13 7.61
N LEU A 726 -30.39 -46.37 7.55
CA LEU A 726 -29.43 -45.63 6.72
C LEU A 726 -28.89 -46.46 5.54
N ILE A 727 -29.43 -47.66 5.30
CA ILE A 727 -29.04 -48.54 4.19
C ILE A 727 -29.92 -48.25 2.96
N GLY A 728 -29.35 -48.42 1.76
CA GLY A 728 -30.07 -48.23 0.50
C GLY A 728 -30.24 -46.76 0.10
N GLY A 729 -29.18 -45.97 0.31
CA GLY A 729 -29.06 -44.58 -0.14
C GLY A 729 -29.09 -43.55 0.99
N TYR A 730 -28.82 -42.28 0.65
CA TYR A 730 -28.83 -41.18 1.61
C TYR A 730 -30.21 -40.95 2.23
N ARG A 731 -30.22 -40.71 3.54
CA ARG A 731 -31.42 -40.46 4.35
C ARG A 731 -31.25 -39.17 5.12
N LYS A 732 -32.34 -38.40 5.19
CA LYS A 732 -32.39 -37.12 5.90
C LYS A 732 -32.71 -37.37 7.37
N VAL A 733 -31.83 -36.94 8.26
CA VAL A 733 -32.03 -36.94 9.71
C VAL A 733 -32.09 -35.50 10.20
N SER A 734 -33.18 -35.14 10.89
CA SER A 734 -33.39 -33.75 11.37
C SER A 734 -33.25 -33.66 12.89
N PHE A 735 -32.64 -32.57 13.36
CA PHE A 735 -32.44 -32.30 14.80
C PHE A 735 -33.43 -31.28 15.39
N GLY A 736 -34.41 -30.83 14.60
CA GLY A 736 -35.32 -29.76 15.01
C GLY A 736 -34.67 -28.37 14.93
N LYS A 737 -35.38 -27.35 15.43
CA LYS A 737 -34.93 -25.95 15.41
C LYS A 737 -34.20 -25.58 16.70
N MET A 738 -33.00 -25.01 16.60
CA MET A 738 -32.23 -24.50 17.76
C MET A 738 -31.47 -23.23 17.42
N TYR A 739 -31.11 -22.45 18.44
CA TYR A 739 -30.12 -21.38 18.27
C TYR A 739 -28.73 -22.01 18.15
N LEU A 740 -27.97 -21.56 17.15
CA LEU A 740 -26.58 -21.96 16.96
C LEU A 740 -25.66 -20.89 17.59
N MET A 741 -24.44 -21.30 17.94
CA MET A 741 -23.36 -20.41 18.38
C MET A 741 -22.08 -20.75 17.60
N PRO A 742 -21.15 -19.79 17.41
CA PRO A 742 -19.91 -20.02 16.68
C PRO A 742 -19.06 -21.18 17.22
N ASN A 743 -19.14 -21.44 18.54
CA ASN A 743 -18.37 -22.48 19.21
C ASN A 743 -19.06 -23.86 19.24
N TYR A 744 -20.14 -24.05 18.47
CA TYR A 744 -20.81 -25.34 18.37
C TYR A 744 -20.24 -26.18 17.24
N ILE A 745 -20.24 -27.50 17.46
CA ILE A 745 -19.71 -28.50 16.52
C ILE A 745 -20.82 -29.50 16.21
N ILE A 746 -21.14 -29.70 14.93
CA ILE A 746 -21.96 -30.82 14.49
C ILE A 746 -21.02 -32.01 14.26
N TRP A 747 -21.25 -33.13 14.92
CA TRP A 747 -20.32 -34.26 14.94
C TRP A 747 -20.99 -35.56 14.50
N PHE A 748 -20.21 -36.44 13.88
CA PHE A 748 -20.64 -37.75 13.38
C PHE A 748 -19.68 -38.83 13.87
N SER A 749 -20.21 -39.96 14.34
CA SER A 749 -19.39 -41.07 14.85
C SER A 749 -20.06 -42.43 14.65
N VAL A 750 -19.24 -43.46 14.46
CA VAL A 750 -19.70 -44.85 14.43
C VAL A 750 -19.53 -45.43 15.84
N ASN A 751 -20.55 -46.07 16.41
CA ASN A 751 -20.40 -46.64 17.75
C ASN A 751 -19.48 -47.88 17.70
N ALA A 752 -18.57 -47.99 18.68
CA ALA A 752 -17.41 -48.91 18.71
C ALA A 752 -17.71 -50.43 18.59
N GLN A 753 -18.98 -50.82 18.41
CA GLN A 753 -19.42 -52.21 18.34
C GLN A 753 -19.96 -52.63 16.96
N ASN A 754 -19.97 -51.73 15.96
CA ASN A 754 -20.58 -51.99 14.66
C ASN A 754 -19.63 -52.67 13.65
N LYS A 755 -19.31 -53.96 13.85
CA LYS A 755 -18.47 -54.75 12.93
C LYS A 755 -19.04 -54.87 11.50
N GLU A 756 -20.28 -54.48 11.30
CA GLU A 756 -21.02 -54.57 10.05
C GLU A 756 -20.85 -53.32 9.16
N VAL A 757 -20.49 -52.18 9.76
CA VAL A 757 -20.29 -50.92 9.02
C VAL A 757 -18.91 -50.97 8.36
N GLN A 758 -18.87 -50.87 7.03
CA GLN A 758 -17.63 -50.64 6.30
C GLN A 758 -17.28 -49.16 6.36
N ARG A 759 -18.23 -48.31 5.94
CA ARG A 759 -18.10 -46.85 5.94
C ARG A 759 -19.43 -46.19 6.31
N PHE A 760 -19.34 -45.12 7.10
CA PHE A 760 -20.44 -44.21 7.36
C PHE A 760 -20.24 -42.93 6.54
N LEU A 761 -21.19 -42.64 5.65
CA LEU A 761 -21.08 -41.60 4.64
C LEU A 761 -22.01 -40.44 4.93
N ILE A 762 -21.51 -39.22 4.78
CA ILE A 762 -22.25 -37.97 4.94
C ILE A 762 -22.12 -37.18 3.64
N ASP A 763 -23.26 -36.94 2.99
CA ASP A 763 -23.38 -36.14 1.76
C ASP A 763 -23.33 -34.65 2.11
N LYS A 764 -24.29 -34.19 2.93
CA LYS A 764 -24.40 -32.78 3.29
C LYS A 764 -25.09 -32.53 4.64
N VAL A 765 -24.86 -31.34 5.18
CA VAL A 765 -25.61 -30.75 6.29
C VAL A 765 -26.33 -29.49 5.81
N GLU A 766 -27.64 -29.43 5.97
CA GLU A 766 -28.45 -28.26 5.69
C GLU A 766 -28.84 -27.55 6.98
N LEU A 767 -28.59 -26.24 7.04
CA LEU A 767 -29.02 -25.35 8.11
C LEU A 767 -30.12 -24.42 7.55
N GLU A 768 -31.38 -24.70 7.87
CA GLU A 768 -32.56 -24.02 7.33
C GLU A 768 -33.13 -23.01 8.33
N LYS A 769 -33.12 -21.72 7.98
CA LYS A 769 -33.65 -20.61 8.80
C LYS A 769 -35.16 -20.77 9.02
#